data_AF-A0A9P9FN58-F1
#
_entry.id   AF-A0A9P9FN58-F1
#
_cell.length_a   1.000
_cell.length_b   1.000
_cell.length_c   1.000
_cell.angle_alpha   90.00
_cell.angle_beta   90.00
_cell.angle_gamma   90.00
#
_symmetry.space_group_name_H-M   'P 1'
#
loop_
_entity.id
_entity.type
_entity.pdbx_description
1 polymer ?
#
loop_
_entity_poly.entity_id
_entity_poly.type
_entity_poly.pdbx_seq_one_letter_code
_entity_poly.pdbx_strand_id
1 'polypeptide(L)'
;MKPIVTCVVAGLQYLIHPQKLGSIQETINSDAIIPITLLTTDEVFGDLEGLLQLLDEYDDVFIPEFGSVLVEKPGQGNGSGLSSIDGPLARQVYHFDNIVGLSDDFSELPSGPYFLHGPNLHQAWRLYDDEFGAFTFGVIPDDVNQPEEFQVLSSLSLQGDFKSIPVPSRLYHPRPSLRKPLSGVRVSVSDFASLNGTGTTLSSRAWTSLYKSTSTATSDHARKLVDLGAIIVGKTKTSQLGAGVEWVDEQAPWNARGDGYQTLLGSSVGAAAGLLGYEWLQQSLGSDDNGATAQDGLYSIAPSLDNLSFDGLLKNSSYGNGRLFSRSLEDLLHLTTALLSTSSSENGIPSRVLFPVDLHTTMNESQRRLVDDFVSTLEKFHGIDVEKVNLGEVWAETRPSEAHREEMQVYMEDVNQYFENFHRKAFVEATPQFLWDAGEAVTTDEYQHHLQRLQIYRKWFHQHMMPLSATPNAEAVMILPCGTYDIRHRDEPATPPTTSRGVTPEHLASILGAPHLAVPFAQLPFQSRISGRTEYQPVCVSTLCARLFVNRCHRRPRISYCVVLCSSGRWARERRLSRCRWVDQGPSSCRHYSYCYSAPKPLPGSSSFTMAEPYNTPVPGSTPRATSPAPPVPLFSHPGSPLSPAKIAMASTTKPRVLHIGDPIKYNPETYERFSAQFDVVRPSTEERQRPEFIKALQERRWGDFQAIFRPFWGTGGEMGNWDAELVGLLPESVKVFASAGAGFDWADTKLLAERGIIYCNSGLAASDAVADFSIAMIISTFRQIPWCISSATSNDEADFQTCHRDVTAQAHNLRGQVIAFIGFGNIGQQIAARCHHGFGMDIHYYDVFPKPASITEPLKATSHDSLESLLANADCVILCTPAGDGALINQDTVKLFRRGSRFVNIARGSLVDEDALAGALEDGQISTAALDVHANEPKVHVGLLALAQKGRVMLTCHNAGGTVETHVGFEELSMRNIMAVLSGGDAISPVNLHFFKR
;
A
#
# COMPACT_ATOMS: atom_id res chain seq x y z
N MET A 1 -23.95 -10.18 -22.16
CA MET A 1 -23.15 -9.21 -21.37
C MET A 1 -24.09 -8.22 -20.72
N LYS A 2 -24.04 -8.11 -19.40
CA LYS A 2 -24.78 -7.07 -18.68
C LYS A 2 -24.04 -5.74 -18.87
N PRO A 3 -24.74 -4.60 -18.99
CA PRO A 3 -24.09 -3.30 -19.04
C PRO A 3 -23.28 -3.08 -17.75
N ILE A 4 -22.03 -2.64 -17.93
CA ILE A 4 -21.11 -2.34 -16.84
C ILE A 4 -21.26 -0.86 -16.52
N VAL A 5 -21.48 -0.53 -15.24
CA VAL A 5 -21.57 0.85 -14.76
C VAL A 5 -20.40 1.09 -13.81
N THR A 6 -19.64 2.15 -14.08
CA THR A 6 -18.56 2.60 -13.21
C THR A 6 -18.82 4.03 -12.73
N CYS A 7 -18.28 4.37 -11.57
CA CYS A 7 -18.36 5.71 -11.00
C CYS A 7 -17.06 6.06 -10.29
N VAL A 8 -16.92 7.32 -9.88
CA VAL A 8 -15.78 7.81 -9.12
C VAL A 8 -16.27 8.37 -7.79
N VAL A 9 -15.69 7.89 -6.69
CA VAL A 9 -15.98 8.36 -5.32
C VAL A 9 -14.64 8.79 -4.71
N ALA A 10 -14.52 10.05 -4.31
CA ALA A 10 -13.27 10.63 -3.78
C ALA A 10 -12.00 10.35 -4.62
N GLY A 11 -12.13 10.42 -5.95
CA GLY A 11 -11.00 10.16 -6.87
C GLY A 11 -10.67 8.68 -7.09
N LEU A 12 -11.36 7.75 -6.42
CA LEU A 12 -11.22 6.31 -6.63
C LEU A 12 -12.31 5.78 -7.55
N GLN A 13 -11.94 4.87 -8.44
CA GLN A 13 -12.86 4.29 -9.41
C GLN A 13 -13.55 3.05 -8.84
N TYR A 14 -14.86 2.96 -9.02
CA TYR A 14 -15.69 1.86 -8.56
C TYR A 14 -16.51 1.28 -9.70
N LEU A 15 -16.69 -0.03 -9.65
CA LEU A 15 -17.68 -0.79 -10.41
C LEU A 15 -18.91 -0.99 -9.54
N ILE A 16 -20.08 -0.68 -10.11
CA ILE A 16 -21.37 -1.08 -9.54
C ILE A 16 -21.68 -2.47 -10.08
N HIS A 17 -21.67 -3.48 -9.19
CA HIS A 17 -21.85 -4.85 -9.64
C HIS A 17 -23.21 -5.04 -10.37
N PRO A 18 -23.27 -5.66 -11.56
CA PRO A 18 -24.51 -5.72 -12.34
C PRO A 18 -25.67 -6.49 -11.69
N GLN A 19 -25.38 -7.37 -10.73
CA GLN A 19 -26.41 -8.06 -9.95
C GLN A 19 -27.12 -7.08 -9.03
N LYS A 20 -28.44 -6.94 -9.24
CA LYS A 20 -29.34 -6.26 -8.32
C LYS A 20 -29.57 -7.16 -7.11
N LEU A 21 -29.24 -6.66 -5.92
CA LEU A 21 -29.49 -7.33 -4.63
C LEU A 21 -30.88 -7.03 -4.07
N GLY A 22 -31.50 -5.95 -4.53
CA GLY A 22 -32.92 -5.67 -4.35
C GLY A 22 -33.21 -4.18 -4.56
N SER A 23 -34.35 -3.68 -4.04
CA SER A 23 -34.76 -2.28 -4.22
C SER A 23 -35.31 -1.64 -2.96
N ILE A 24 -35.11 -0.34 -2.82
CA ILE A 24 -35.75 0.49 -1.80
C ILE A 24 -37.05 1.13 -2.34
N GLN A 25 -38.03 1.41 -1.49
CA GLN A 25 -39.33 2.01 -1.88
C GLN A 25 -39.30 3.52 -2.14
N GLU A 26 -38.17 4.19 -1.88
CA GLU A 26 -38.11 5.64 -2.00
C GLU A 26 -38.01 6.13 -3.46
N THR A 27 -38.45 7.37 -3.66
CA THR A 27 -38.35 8.05 -4.96
C THR A 27 -36.94 8.60 -5.13
N ILE A 28 -35.97 7.72 -5.39
CA ILE A 28 -34.64 8.12 -5.85
C ILE A 28 -34.72 8.39 -7.36
N ASN A 29 -34.08 9.45 -7.82
CA ASN A 29 -33.89 9.70 -9.24
C ASN A 29 -33.29 8.44 -9.91
N SER A 30 -33.92 7.94 -10.97
CA SER A 30 -33.55 6.68 -11.64
C SER A 30 -32.08 6.62 -12.06
N ASP A 31 -31.47 7.78 -12.30
CA ASP A 31 -30.10 7.90 -12.81
C ASP A 31 -29.07 8.21 -11.70
N ALA A 32 -29.52 8.38 -10.45
CA ALA A 32 -28.61 8.68 -9.34
C ALA A 32 -27.78 7.44 -8.97
N ILE A 33 -26.49 7.68 -8.70
CA ILE A 33 -25.56 6.70 -8.13
C ILE A 33 -25.11 7.24 -6.78
N ILE A 34 -25.48 6.55 -5.71
CA ILE A 34 -25.24 7.00 -4.34
C ILE A 34 -24.42 5.94 -3.60
N PRO A 35 -23.20 6.25 -3.13
CA PRO A 35 -22.47 5.38 -2.21
C PRO A 35 -23.18 5.37 -0.86
N ILE A 36 -23.41 4.19 -0.31
CA ILE A 36 -24.10 4.00 0.97
C ILE A 36 -23.39 2.96 1.84
N THR A 37 -23.66 2.98 3.14
CA THR A 37 -23.29 1.88 4.05
C THR A 37 -24.55 1.18 4.54
N LEU A 38 -24.66 -0.12 4.28
CA LEU A 38 -25.75 -0.95 4.82
C LEU A 38 -25.36 -1.43 6.22
N LEU A 39 -26.23 -1.24 7.22
CA LEU A 39 -25.96 -1.55 8.64
C LEU A 39 -27.21 -2.11 9.33
N THR A 40 -27.06 -2.93 10.38
CA THR A 40 -28.17 -3.36 11.25
C THR A 40 -28.60 -2.24 12.21
N THR A 41 -29.80 -2.35 12.81
CA THR A 41 -30.29 -1.43 13.85
C THR A 41 -29.25 -1.22 14.96
N ASP A 42 -28.69 -2.30 15.51
CA ASP A 42 -27.73 -2.21 16.62
C ASP A 42 -26.40 -1.54 16.20
N GLU A 43 -25.97 -1.74 14.95
CA GLU A 43 -24.77 -1.09 14.39
C GLU A 43 -25.00 0.40 14.11
N VAL A 44 -26.20 0.75 13.64
CA VAL A 44 -26.63 2.12 13.37
C VAL A 44 -26.73 2.92 14.66
N PHE A 45 -27.32 2.35 15.72
CA PHE A 45 -27.58 3.04 17.00
C PHE A 45 -26.57 2.70 18.11
N GLY A 46 -25.51 1.94 17.81
CA GLY A 46 -24.42 1.57 18.70
C GLY A 46 -23.21 2.51 18.62
N ASP A 47 -21.98 1.96 18.64
CA ASP A 47 -20.74 2.71 18.38
C ASP A 47 -20.48 2.84 16.87
N LEU A 48 -21.30 3.66 16.22
CA LEU A 48 -21.28 3.85 14.77
C LEU A 48 -19.94 4.41 14.26
N GLU A 49 -19.32 5.36 14.97
CA GLU A 49 -18.03 5.94 14.56
C GLU A 49 -16.90 4.92 14.66
N GLY A 50 -16.83 4.19 15.79
CA GLY A 50 -15.87 3.10 15.95
C GLY A 50 -16.05 2.01 14.91
N LEU A 51 -17.31 1.71 14.53
CA LEU A 51 -17.61 0.77 13.45
C LEU A 51 -17.15 1.27 12.09
N LEU A 52 -17.50 2.49 11.68
CA LEU A 52 -17.10 3.04 10.38
C LEU A 52 -15.57 3.17 10.26
N GLN A 53 -14.89 3.57 11.34
CA GLN A 53 -13.43 3.55 11.39
C GLN A 53 -12.87 2.13 11.24
N LEU A 54 -13.48 1.14 11.89
CA LEU A 54 -13.09 -0.26 11.73
C LEU A 54 -13.31 -0.76 10.30
N LEU A 55 -14.38 -0.32 9.61
CA LEU A 55 -14.61 -0.66 8.21
C LEU A 55 -13.50 -0.08 7.32
N ASP A 56 -13.12 1.19 7.52
CA ASP A 56 -12.04 1.86 6.78
C ASP A 56 -10.66 1.22 7.03
N GLU A 57 -10.39 0.79 8.27
CA GLU A 57 -9.14 0.11 8.62
C GLU A 57 -9.04 -1.32 8.06
N TYR A 58 -10.18 -2.03 7.94
CA TYR A 58 -10.19 -3.45 7.57
C TYR A 58 -10.49 -3.71 6.09
N ASP A 59 -11.30 -2.86 5.45
CA ASP A 59 -11.78 -3.07 4.09
C ASP A 59 -11.13 -2.08 3.12
N ASP A 60 -10.45 -2.61 2.11
CA ASP A 60 -9.72 -1.83 1.10
C ASP A 60 -10.63 -1.24 -0.01
N VAL A 61 -11.93 -1.54 0.07
CA VAL A 61 -12.99 -1.02 -0.82
C VAL A 61 -13.79 0.10 -0.16
N PHE A 62 -14.11 -0.04 1.13
CA PHE A 62 -14.73 1.01 1.92
C PHE A 62 -13.80 2.24 2.00
N ILE A 63 -14.41 3.42 1.94
CA ILE A 63 -13.78 4.71 2.21
C ILE A 63 -14.78 5.58 2.99
N PRO A 64 -14.33 6.60 3.73
CA PRO A 64 -15.20 7.39 4.60
C PRO A 64 -16.45 7.98 3.90
N GLU A 65 -16.38 8.23 2.59
CA GLU A 65 -17.49 8.74 1.78
C GLU A 65 -18.70 7.81 1.76
N PHE A 66 -18.51 6.49 1.84
CA PHE A 66 -19.62 5.52 1.98
C PHE A 66 -20.37 5.71 3.30
N GLY A 67 -19.74 6.27 4.32
CA GLY A 67 -20.33 6.56 5.62
C GLY A 67 -21.25 7.79 5.65
N SER A 68 -21.42 8.50 4.53
CA SER A 68 -22.27 9.70 4.44
C SER A 68 -23.76 9.39 4.42
N VAL A 69 -24.12 8.26 3.79
CA VAL A 69 -25.49 7.77 3.69
C VAL A 69 -25.54 6.37 4.28
N LEU A 70 -26.36 6.21 5.32
CA LEU A 70 -26.55 4.94 6.00
C LEU A 70 -27.91 4.38 5.63
N VAL A 71 -27.97 3.08 5.40
CA VAL A 71 -29.23 2.36 5.19
C VAL A 71 -29.34 1.30 6.27
N GLU A 72 -30.38 1.41 7.09
CA GLU A 72 -30.68 0.44 8.13
C GLU A 72 -31.35 -0.80 7.51
N LYS A 73 -30.86 -2.00 7.80
CA LYS A 73 -31.49 -3.26 7.38
C LYS A 73 -32.85 -3.45 8.08
N PRO A 74 -33.84 -4.06 7.42
CA PRO A 74 -35.14 -4.31 8.03
C PRO A 74 -35.03 -5.24 9.25
N GLY A 75 -35.48 -4.77 10.42
CA GLY A 75 -35.60 -5.55 11.66
C GLY A 75 -37.03 -6.04 11.93
N GLN A 76 -37.23 -6.90 12.94
CA GLN A 76 -38.58 -7.38 13.37
C GLN A 76 -39.43 -6.29 14.08
N GLY A 77 -39.09 -5.00 13.97
CA GLY A 77 -39.78 -3.90 14.62
C GLY A 77 -40.26 -2.85 13.62
N ASN A 78 -41.57 -2.60 13.62
CA ASN A 78 -42.23 -1.57 12.79
C ASN A 78 -41.77 -0.15 13.17
N GLY A 79 -40.72 0.35 12.54
CA GLY A 79 -40.34 1.76 12.59
C GLY A 79 -40.35 2.36 11.18
N SER A 80 -41.38 3.14 10.85
CA SER A 80 -41.50 3.85 9.58
C SER A 80 -40.92 5.27 9.68
N GLY A 81 -40.04 5.65 8.75
CA GLY A 81 -39.64 7.04 8.50
C GLY A 81 -38.15 7.36 8.62
N LEU A 82 -37.69 8.39 7.89
CA LEU A 82 -36.33 8.96 7.92
C LEU A 82 -35.94 9.42 9.34
N SER A 83 -34.82 8.93 9.88
CA SER A 83 -34.25 9.45 11.12
C SER A 83 -32.86 10.05 10.87
N SER A 84 -32.53 11.11 11.60
CA SER A 84 -31.18 11.65 11.66
C SER A 84 -30.52 11.15 12.93
N ILE A 85 -29.34 10.55 12.83
CA ILE A 85 -28.54 10.20 14.01
C ILE A 85 -27.60 11.35 14.31
N ASP A 86 -27.69 11.89 15.53
CA ASP A 86 -26.78 12.93 16.02
C ASP A 86 -25.38 12.30 16.24
N GLY A 87 -24.48 12.46 15.27
CA GLY A 87 -23.04 12.16 15.36
C GLY A 87 -22.19 13.11 14.50
N PRO A 88 -20.87 13.18 14.71
CA PRO A 88 -19.92 14.04 13.99
C PRO A 88 -20.28 14.41 12.54
N LEU A 89 -20.48 13.44 11.66
CA LEU A 89 -21.01 13.71 10.31
C LEU A 89 -22.55 13.73 10.38
N ALA A 90 -23.19 14.78 9.84
CA ALA A 90 -24.64 14.74 9.60
C ALA A 90 -24.94 13.63 8.57
N ARG A 91 -25.32 12.45 9.07
CA ARG A 91 -25.60 11.26 8.24
C ARG A 91 -27.09 11.13 8.00
N GLN A 92 -27.44 10.85 6.75
CA GLN A 92 -28.81 10.47 6.40
C GLN A 92 -28.98 8.99 6.69
N VAL A 93 -29.96 8.64 7.52
CA VAL A 93 -30.33 7.24 7.77
C VAL A 93 -31.66 6.95 7.09
N TYR A 94 -31.59 6.07 6.10
CA TYR A 94 -32.76 5.56 5.41
C TYR A 94 -33.25 4.28 6.09
N HIS A 95 -34.56 4.21 6.34
CA HIS A 95 -35.24 3.05 6.93
C HIS A 95 -36.05 2.33 5.85
N PHE A 96 -35.96 1.01 5.79
CA PHE A 96 -36.77 0.22 4.84
C PHE A 96 -38.23 0.11 5.30
N ASP A 97 -39.16 0.71 4.54
CA ASP A 97 -40.59 0.38 4.62
C ASP A 97 -40.98 -0.56 3.44
N ASN A 98 -41.57 -1.72 3.76
CA ASN A 98 -42.27 -2.67 2.87
C ASN A 98 -41.62 -3.05 1.52
N ILE A 99 -40.95 -4.19 1.39
CA ILE A 99 -40.41 -4.64 0.09
C ILE A 99 -41.47 -5.37 -0.76
N VAL A 100 -41.60 -5.01 -2.04
CA VAL A 100 -42.33 -5.80 -3.06
C VAL A 100 -41.34 -6.33 -4.09
N GLY A 101 -41.20 -7.66 -4.14
CA GLY A 101 -40.71 -8.37 -5.32
C GLY A 101 -39.24 -8.82 -5.27
N LEU A 102 -39.10 -10.15 -5.36
CA LEU A 102 -37.91 -11.01 -5.47
C LEU A 102 -37.28 -11.41 -4.13
N SER A 103 -37.19 -12.74 -3.99
CA SER A 103 -36.72 -13.53 -2.85
C SER A 103 -35.22 -13.36 -2.64
N ASP A 104 -34.84 -12.72 -1.54
CA ASP A 104 -33.81 -13.12 -0.59
C ASP A 104 -33.80 -12.03 0.49
N ASP A 105 -33.83 -12.43 1.76
CA ASP A 105 -34.14 -11.56 2.89
C ASP A 105 -33.05 -10.48 3.02
N PHE A 106 -33.39 -9.21 2.73
CA PHE A 106 -32.45 -8.07 2.77
C PHE A 106 -31.72 -7.94 4.12
N SER A 107 -32.33 -8.50 5.18
CA SER A 107 -31.78 -8.65 6.52
C SER A 107 -30.53 -9.54 6.58
N GLU A 108 -30.34 -10.46 5.64
CA GLU A 108 -29.19 -11.37 5.54
C GLU A 108 -27.99 -10.76 4.80
N LEU A 109 -28.16 -9.61 4.13
CA LEU A 109 -27.03 -8.94 3.48
C LEU A 109 -26.02 -8.46 4.53
N PRO A 110 -24.71 -8.63 4.29
CA PRO A 110 -23.68 -8.20 5.22
C PRO A 110 -23.61 -6.67 5.34
N SER A 111 -23.12 -6.20 6.49
CA SER A 111 -22.90 -4.77 6.70
C SER A 111 -21.65 -4.30 5.95
N GLY A 112 -21.69 -3.15 5.31
CA GLY A 112 -20.56 -2.66 4.50
C GLY A 112 -20.95 -1.67 3.41
N PRO A 113 -20.01 -1.33 2.50
CA PRO A 113 -20.23 -0.37 1.42
C PRO A 113 -21.16 -0.95 0.36
N TYR A 114 -22.06 -0.16 -0.21
CA TYR A 114 -22.91 -0.53 -1.36
C TYR A 114 -23.18 0.70 -2.23
N PHE A 115 -23.76 0.49 -3.41
CA PHE A 115 -24.33 1.56 -4.23
C PHE A 115 -25.83 1.42 -4.38
N LEU A 116 -26.53 2.55 -4.32
CA LEU A 116 -27.86 2.70 -4.89
C LEU A 116 -27.72 3.25 -6.31
N HIS A 117 -28.23 2.52 -7.30
CA HIS A 117 -28.40 2.98 -8.68
C HIS A 117 -29.90 3.12 -8.96
N GLY A 118 -30.38 4.36 -8.92
CA GLY A 118 -31.79 4.64 -8.68
C GLY A 118 -32.25 3.95 -7.38
N PRO A 119 -33.38 3.24 -7.36
CA PRO A 119 -33.84 2.52 -6.18
C PRO A 119 -33.14 1.17 -5.97
N ASN A 120 -32.24 0.74 -6.86
CA ASN A 120 -31.68 -0.62 -6.83
C ASN A 120 -30.37 -0.68 -6.05
N LEU A 121 -30.23 -1.69 -5.19
CA LEU A 121 -29.03 -1.95 -4.41
C LEU A 121 -28.05 -2.87 -5.17
N HIS A 122 -26.78 -2.49 -5.16
CA HIS A 122 -25.69 -3.21 -5.81
C HIS A 122 -24.44 -3.24 -4.93
N GLN A 123 -23.63 -4.29 -5.02
CA GLN A 123 -22.31 -4.29 -4.38
C GLN A 123 -21.39 -3.23 -4.99
N ALA A 124 -20.59 -2.60 -4.14
CA ALA A 124 -19.47 -1.75 -4.48
C ALA A 124 -18.20 -2.60 -4.68
N TRP A 125 -17.63 -2.52 -5.87
CA TRP A 125 -16.36 -3.16 -6.20
C TRP A 125 -15.36 -2.07 -6.56
N ARG A 126 -14.20 -2.00 -5.90
CA ARG A 126 -13.16 -1.04 -6.27
C ARG A 126 -12.45 -1.51 -7.54
N LEU A 127 -12.16 -0.58 -8.44
CA LEU A 127 -11.34 -0.83 -9.62
C LEU A 127 -9.89 -0.44 -9.29
N TYR A 128 -9.01 -1.43 -9.20
CA TYR A 128 -7.57 -1.22 -9.01
C TYR A 128 -6.84 -1.22 -10.35
N ASP A 129 -5.79 -0.42 -10.44
CA ASP A 129 -4.93 -0.37 -11.61
C ASP A 129 -3.95 -1.56 -11.62
N ASP A 130 -3.85 -2.26 -12.76
CA ASP A 130 -2.88 -3.33 -12.96
C ASP A 130 -1.47 -2.77 -13.27
N GLU A 131 -0.88 -2.04 -12.32
CA GLU A 131 0.43 -1.39 -12.43
C GLU A 131 1.57 -2.36 -12.77
N PHE A 132 1.50 -3.60 -12.28
CA PHE A 132 2.50 -4.64 -12.54
C PHE A 132 2.25 -5.39 -13.86
N GLY A 133 1.17 -5.08 -14.59
CA GLY A 133 0.80 -5.76 -15.84
C GLY A 133 0.62 -7.26 -15.68
N ALA A 134 0.16 -7.70 -14.50
CA ALA A 134 0.05 -9.09 -14.09
C ALA A 134 -1.16 -9.80 -14.71
N PHE A 135 -2.22 -9.04 -15.02
CA PHE A 135 -3.49 -9.59 -15.47
C PHE A 135 -3.62 -9.57 -16.99
N THR A 136 -4.20 -10.65 -17.52
CA THR A 136 -4.76 -10.65 -18.87
C THR A 136 -5.97 -9.73 -18.89
N PHE A 137 -6.87 -9.90 -17.90
CA PHE A 137 -8.03 -9.04 -17.62
C PHE A 137 -8.66 -9.36 -16.25
N GLY A 138 -9.40 -8.41 -15.70
CA GLY A 138 -10.29 -8.64 -14.55
C GLY A 138 -11.60 -9.32 -14.96
N VAL A 139 -12.27 -9.98 -14.02
CA VAL A 139 -13.56 -10.66 -14.26
C VAL A 139 -14.62 -10.25 -13.25
N ILE A 140 -15.87 -10.26 -13.69
CA ILE A 140 -17.07 -9.96 -12.90
C ILE A 140 -17.99 -11.18 -12.97
N PRO A 141 -18.33 -11.81 -11.84
CA PRO A 141 -19.26 -12.94 -11.87
C PRO A 141 -20.68 -12.52 -12.26
N ASP A 142 -21.44 -13.44 -12.83
CA ASP A 142 -22.85 -13.24 -13.14
C ASP A 142 -23.73 -13.16 -11.88
N ASP A 143 -23.35 -13.95 -10.87
CA ASP A 143 -23.89 -14.01 -9.50
C ASP A 143 -22.78 -14.01 -8.45
N VAL A 144 -22.84 -13.13 -7.45
CA VAL A 144 -21.80 -12.94 -6.42
C VAL A 144 -21.79 -14.03 -5.34
N ASN A 145 -22.88 -14.79 -5.20
CA ASN A 145 -23.05 -15.83 -4.18
C ASN A 145 -22.73 -17.23 -4.73
N GLN A 146 -23.10 -17.49 -5.98
CA GLN A 146 -22.92 -18.74 -6.70
C GLN A 146 -22.55 -18.48 -8.16
N PRO A 147 -21.31 -18.03 -8.43
CA PRO A 147 -20.91 -17.65 -9.77
C PRO A 147 -20.83 -18.88 -10.69
N GLU A 148 -21.55 -18.83 -11.81
CA GLU A 148 -21.53 -19.87 -12.85
C GLU A 148 -20.85 -19.36 -14.13
N GLU A 149 -20.99 -18.07 -14.44
CA GLU A 149 -20.41 -17.41 -15.60
C GLU A 149 -19.66 -16.14 -15.20
N PHE A 150 -18.60 -15.80 -15.93
CA PHE A 150 -17.79 -14.62 -15.69
C PHE A 150 -17.77 -13.72 -16.92
N GLN A 151 -18.02 -12.42 -16.70
CA GLN A 151 -17.89 -11.37 -17.71
C GLN A 151 -16.51 -10.70 -17.59
N VAL A 152 -15.82 -10.55 -18.71
CA VAL A 152 -14.54 -9.83 -18.78
C VAL A 152 -14.76 -8.33 -18.57
N LEU A 153 -13.96 -7.70 -17.69
CA LEU A 153 -13.90 -6.24 -17.58
C LEU A 153 -12.84 -5.70 -18.55
N SER A 154 -13.30 -5.01 -19.60
CA SER A 154 -12.44 -4.36 -20.61
C SER A 154 -12.23 -2.86 -20.35
N SER A 155 -12.18 -2.45 -19.08
CA SER A 155 -11.97 -1.05 -18.68
C SER A 155 -10.49 -0.76 -18.46
N LEU A 156 -10.10 0.47 -18.75
CA LEU A 156 -8.81 1.05 -18.36
C LEU A 156 -8.99 1.96 -17.15
N SER A 157 -7.88 2.26 -16.48
CA SER A 157 -7.78 3.25 -15.43
C SER A 157 -8.25 4.63 -15.92
N LEU A 158 -8.53 5.54 -14.99
CA LEU A 158 -9.01 6.90 -15.33
C LEU A 158 -8.06 7.66 -16.26
N GLN A 159 -6.76 7.37 -16.19
CA GLN A 159 -5.73 7.97 -17.05
C GLN A 159 -5.53 7.18 -18.36
N GLY A 160 -6.05 5.95 -18.45
CA GLY A 160 -5.93 5.08 -19.62
C GLY A 160 -4.64 4.25 -19.66
N ASP A 161 -3.80 4.33 -18.63
CA ASP A 161 -2.46 3.72 -18.62
C ASP A 161 -2.47 2.24 -18.22
N PHE A 162 -3.45 1.81 -17.42
CA PHE A 162 -3.50 0.47 -16.84
C PHE A 162 -4.84 -0.20 -17.08
N LYS A 163 -4.87 -1.53 -17.06
CA LYS A 163 -6.12 -2.29 -17.01
C LYS A 163 -6.74 -2.17 -15.62
N SER A 164 -8.06 -2.08 -15.53
CA SER A 164 -8.77 -2.08 -14.25
C SER A 164 -9.10 -3.50 -13.80
N ILE A 165 -8.81 -3.84 -12.54
CA ILE A 165 -9.17 -5.11 -11.90
C ILE A 165 -10.29 -4.86 -10.89
N PRO A 166 -11.46 -5.50 -11.05
CA PRO A 166 -12.59 -5.31 -10.15
C PRO A 166 -12.42 -6.16 -8.89
N VAL A 167 -12.49 -5.52 -7.73
CA VAL A 167 -12.22 -6.14 -6.44
C VAL A 167 -13.37 -5.85 -5.47
N PRO A 168 -14.11 -6.87 -4.99
CA PRO A 168 -15.23 -6.68 -4.06
C PRO A 168 -14.75 -6.38 -2.65
N SER A 169 -15.57 -5.70 -1.85
CA SER A 169 -15.34 -5.51 -0.41
C SER A 169 -15.14 -6.84 0.33
N ARG A 170 -14.22 -6.86 1.30
CA ARG A 170 -13.98 -8.00 2.20
C ARG A 170 -15.17 -8.28 3.10
N LEU A 171 -16.02 -7.27 3.31
CA LEU A 171 -17.14 -7.30 4.23
C LEU A 171 -18.31 -8.13 3.70
N TYR A 172 -18.38 -8.35 2.39
CA TYR A 172 -19.47 -9.12 1.79
C TYR A 172 -19.47 -10.61 2.10
N HIS A 173 -18.39 -11.09 2.70
CA HIS A 173 -18.19 -12.52 2.87
C HIS A 173 -18.27 -12.88 4.35
N PRO A 174 -19.08 -13.88 4.71
CA PRO A 174 -19.16 -14.34 6.08
C PRO A 174 -17.81 -14.91 6.52
N ARG A 175 -17.60 -15.01 7.83
CA ARG A 175 -16.40 -15.64 8.38
C ARG A 175 -16.22 -17.05 7.80
N PRO A 176 -14.97 -17.47 7.52
CA PRO A 176 -14.69 -18.82 7.02
C PRO A 176 -15.37 -19.90 7.86
N SER A 177 -16.00 -20.86 7.17
CA SER A 177 -16.71 -21.99 7.79
C SER A 177 -16.09 -23.31 7.37
N LEU A 178 -16.54 -24.43 7.97
CA LEU A 178 -16.11 -25.76 7.54
C LEU A 178 -16.49 -26.08 6.09
N ARG A 179 -17.59 -25.51 5.59
CA ARG A 179 -18.06 -25.72 4.21
C ARG A 179 -17.45 -24.73 3.22
N LYS A 180 -17.28 -23.46 3.64
CA LYS A 180 -16.66 -22.40 2.86
C LYS A 180 -15.41 -21.86 3.56
N PRO A 181 -14.30 -22.64 3.60
CA PRO A 181 -13.09 -22.25 4.31
C PRO A 181 -12.32 -21.10 3.63
N LEU A 182 -12.61 -20.80 2.36
CA LEU A 182 -11.98 -19.71 1.60
C LEU A 182 -12.90 -18.48 1.47
N SER A 183 -13.97 -18.41 2.26
CA SER A 183 -14.89 -17.27 2.27
C SER A 183 -14.13 -15.94 2.45
N GLY A 184 -14.24 -15.04 1.49
CA GLY A 184 -13.57 -13.72 1.51
C GLY A 184 -12.15 -13.69 0.95
N VAL A 185 -11.59 -14.85 0.57
CA VAL A 185 -10.24 -14.94 0.00
C VAL A 185 -10.29 -14.58 -1.48
N ARG A 186 -9.61 -13.51 -1.87
CA ARG A 186 -9.50 -13.08 -3.26
C ARG A 186 -8.38 -13.84 -3.95
N VAL A 187 -8.72 -14.48 -5.06
CA VAL A 187 -7.83 -15.36 -5.82
C VAL A 187 -7.76 -14.95 -7.28
N SER A 188 -6.57 -15.08 -7.87
CA SER A 188 -6.43 -15.02 -9.32
C SER A 188 -6.29 -16.43 -9.88
N VAL A 189 -6.72 -16.63 -11.12
CA VAL A 189 -6.46 -17.87 -11.85
C VAL A 189 -5.65 -17.56 -13.09
N SER A 190 -4.61 -18.33 -13.37
CA SER A 190 -3.80 -18.10 -14.55
C SER A 190 -4.58 -18.43 -15.82
N ASP A 191 -4.20 -17.79 -16.92
CA ASP A 191 -4.95 -17.81 -18.16
C ASP A 191 -5.12 -19.21 -18.79
N PHE A 192 -4.26 -20.17 -18.45
CA PHE A 192 -4.40 -21.57 -18.86
C PHE A 192 -5.64 -22.27 -18.28
N ALA A 193 -6.20 -21.77 -17.17
CA ALA A 193 -7.39 -22.31 -16.56
C ALA A 193 -8.65 -21.73 -17.20
N SER A 194 -9.56 -22.58 -17.64
CA SER A 194 -10.83 -22.15 -18.22
C SER A 194 -11.74 -21.53 -17.15
N LEU A 195 -12.35 -20.38 -17.46
CA LEU A 195 -13.48 -19.82 -16.72
C LEU A 195 -14.64 -19.61 -17.69
N ASN A 196 -15.82 -20.13 -17.35
CA ASN A 196 -17.02 -19.98 -18.15
C ASN A 196 -17.30 -18.50 -18.45
N GLY A 197 -17.60 -18.15 -19.70
CA GLY A 197 -17.83 -16.75 -20.12
C GLY A 197 -16.57 -15.96 -20.49
N THR A 198 -15.37 -16.53 -20.30
CA THR A 198 -14.09 -15.89 -20.67
C THR A 198 -13.34 -16.64 -21.77
N GLY A 199 -12.47 -15.93 -22.50
CA GLY A 199 -11.52 -16.55 -23.42
C GLY A 199 -10.20 -16.95 -22.74
N THR A 200 -9.42 -17.78 -23.43
CA THR A 200 -8.03 -18.09 -23.06
C THR A 200 -7.11 -17.58 -24.16
N THR A 201 -6.12 -16.77 -23.78
CA THR A 201 -5.19 -16.11 -24.70
C THR A 201 -3.80 -16.75 -24.69
N LEU A 202 -3.39 -17.33 -23.56
CA LEU A 202 -2.04 -17.83 -23.28
C LEU A 202 -0.94 -16.81 -23.59
N SER A 203 -1.26 -15.52 -23.40
CA SER A 203 -0.42 -14.38 -23.79
C SER A 203 0.04 -14.44 -25.26
N SER A 204 -0.78 -15.04 -26.13
CA SER A 204 -0.49 -15.21 -27.55
C SER A 204 -1.60 -14.62 -28.43
N ARG A 205 -1.21 -13.70 -29.31
CA ARG A 205 -2.10 -13.10 -30.29
C ARG A 205 -2.52 -14.10 -31.35
N ALA A 206 -1.59 -14.98 -31.75
CA ALA A 206 -1.85 -16.04 -32.70
C ALA A 206 -2.84 -17.07 -32.14
N TRP A 207 -2.63 -17.50 -30.89
CA TRP A 207 -3.58 -18.38 -30.19
C TRP A 207 -4.98 -17.77 -30.15
N THR A 208 -5.07 -16.54 -29.63
CA THR A 208 -6.33 -15.81 -29.53
C THR A 208 -7.02 -15.70 -30.90
N SER A 209 -6.27 -15.50 -31.98
CA SER A 209 -6.83 -15.38 -33.32
C SER A 209 -7.31 -16.71 -33.93
N LEU A 210 -6.59 -17.81 -33.64
CA LEU A 210 -6.86 -19.14 -34.19
C LEU A 210 -7.94 -19.91 -33.42
N TYR A 211 -8.04 -19.66 -32.11
CA TYR A 211 -8.85 -20.41 -31.15
C TYR A 211 -9.83 -19.50 -30.40
N LYS A 212 -10.46 -18.54 -31.12
CA LYS A 212 -11.46 -17.56 -30.62
C LYS A 212 -12.72 -18.21 -30.02
N SER A 213 -12.60 -19.00 -28.97
CA SER A 213 -13.72 -19.61 -28.26
C SER A 213 -13.71 -19.12 -26.82
N THR A 214 -14.79 -18.45 -26.44
CA THR A 214 -15.17 -18.29 -25.04
C THR A 214 -15.41 -19.68 -24.45
N SER A 215 -14.82 -19.96 -23.28
CA SER A 215 -15.09 -21.21 -22.59
C SER A 215 -16.55 -21.26 -22.16
N THR A 216 -17.18 -22.42 -22.33
CA THR A 216 -18.54 -22.71 -21.85
C THR A 216 -18.53 -23.43 -20.50
N ALA A 217 -17.35 -23.62 -19.91
CA ALA A 217 -17.17 -24.31 -18.63
C ALA A 217 -16.03 -23.68 -17.83
N THR A 218 -16.19 -23.73 -16.51
CA THR A 218 -15.14 -23.38 -15.55
C THR A 218 -14.36 -24.65 -15.22
N SER A 219 -13.03 -24.56 -15.21
CA SER A 219 -12.16 -25.69 -14.85
C SER A 219 -12.49 -26.22 -13.45
N ASP A 220 -12.31 -27.52 -13.23
CA ASP A 220 -12.66 -28.15 -11.96
C ASP A 220 -11.91 -27.51 -10.77
N HIS A 221 -10.68 -27.07 -10.99
CA HIS A 221 -9.90 -26.35 -9.98
C HIS A 221 -10.52 -25.01 -9.61
N ALA A 222 -10.84 -24.18 -10.61
CA ALA A 222 -11.46 -22.88 -10.38
C ALA A 222 -12.88 -23.03 -9.78
N ARG A 223 -13.64 -24.04 -10.21
CA ARG A 223 -14.95 -24.37 -9.65
C ARG A 223 -14.83 -24.75 -8.18
N LYS A 224 -13.85 -25.59 -7.82
CA LYS A 224 -13.61 -25.98 -6.42
C LYS A 224 -13.24 -24.78 -5.54
N LEU A 225 -12.45 -23.83 -6.06
CA LEU A 225 -12.15 -22.58 -5.34
C LEU A 225 -13.43 -21.80 -5.03
N VAL A 226 -14.30 -21.62 -6.04
CA VAL A 226 -15.61 -20.97 -5.89
C VAL A 226 -16.48 -21.70 -4.85
N ASP A 227 -16.58 -23.03 -4.94
CA ASP A 227 -17.40 -23.84 -4.03
C ASP A 227 -16.95 -23.71 -2.56
N LEU A 228 -15.63 -23.55 -2.35
CA LEU A 228 -15.02 -23.32 -1.04
C LEU A 228 -15.13 -21.86 -0.57
N GLY A 229 -15.71 -20.97 -1.38
CA GLY A 229 -16.01 -19.57 -1.05
C GLY A 229 -14.96 -18.54 -1.50
N ALA A 230 -13.97 -18.94 -2.31
CA ALA A 230 -12.98 -18.01 -2.86
C ALA A 230 -13.59 -17.11 -3.94
N ILE A 231 -13.01 -15.92 -4.12
CA ILE A 231 -13.48 -14.90 -5.06
C ILE A 231 -12.47 -14.79 -6.18
N ILE A 232 -12.87 -15.14 -7.40
CA ILE A 232 -12.01 -14.99 -8.57
C ILE A 232 -12.12 -13.55 -9.09
N VAL A 233 -11.00 -12.81 -9.03
CA VAL A 233 -10.95 -11.37 -9.42
C VAL A 233 -10.45 -11.13 -10.84
N GLY A 234 -9.77 -12.11 -11.44
CA GLY A 234 -9.25 -11.97 -12.80
C GLY A 234 -8.44 -13.17 -13.28
N LYS A 235 -8.13 -13.15 -14.58
CA LYS A 235 -7.17 -14.08 -15.19
C LYS A 235 -5.78 -13.45 -15.27
N THR A 236 -4.76 -14.13 -14.76
CA THR A 236 -3.36 -13.66 -14.80
C THR A 236 -2.61 -14.17 -16.03
N LYS A 237 -1.69 -13.35 -16.55
CA LYS A 237 -0.88 -13.69 -17.71
C LYS A 237 -0.04 -14.94 -17.46
N THR A 238 0.11 -15.75 -18.49
CA THR A 238 1.19 -16.74 -18.60
C THR A 238 2.36 -16.12 -19.37
N SER A 239 3.52 -16.77 -19.39
CA SER A 239 4.42 -16.62 -20.54
C SER A 239 3.71 -17.07 -21.82
N GLN A 240 4.19 -16.65 -23.00
CA GLN A 240 3.56 -17.05 -24.26
C GLN A 240 3.49 -18.59 -24.34
N LEU A 241 2.26 -19.13 -24.39
CA LEU A 241 1.99 -20.57 -24.40
C LEU A 241 2.62 -21.36 -23.22
N GLY A 242 2.94 -20.67 -22.13
CA GLY A 242 3.51 -21.26 -20.92
C GLY A 242 5.04 -21.50 -20.97
N ALA A 243 5.72 -21.15 -22.07
CA ALA A 243 7.16 -21.36 -22.23
C ALA A 243 7.93 -20.13 -22.77
N GLY A 244 7.24 -19.13 -23.33
CA GLY A 244 7.87 -17.92 -23.87
C GLY A 244 8.70 -17.15 -22.85
N VAL A 245 9.82 -16.59 -23.28
CA VAL A 245 10.68 -15.74 -22.44
C VAL A 245 11.02 -14.42 -23.14
N GLU A 246 10.59 -14.25 -24.38
CA GLU A 246 10.94 -13.15 -25.26
C GLU A 246 9.92 -12.01 -25.21
N TRP A 247 8.66 -12.29 -24.86
CA TRP A 247 7.61 -11.29 -24.64
C TRP A 247 7.31 -10.43 -25.88
N VAL A 248 7.11 -11.07 -27.03
CA VAL A 248 6.92 -10.38 -28.33
C VAL A 248 5.46 -9.99 -28.60
N ASP A 249 4.50 -10.70 -27.99
CA ASP A 249 3.06 -10.47 -28.20
C ASP A 249 2.45 -9.56 -27.12
N GLU A 250 2.93 -9.68 -25.89
CA GLU A 250 2.43 -9.02 -24.68
C GLU A 250 3.62 -8.49 -23.87
N GLN A 251 3.43 -7.41 -23.13
CA GLN A 251 4.46 -6.93 -22.21
C GLN A 251 4.58 -7.87 -21.00
N ALA A 252 5.82 -8.22 -20.65
CA ALA A 252 6.15 -9.00 -19.46
C ALA A 252 5.66 -8.33 -18.17
N PRO A 253 5.04 -9.08 -17.23
CA PRO A 253 4.69 -8.55 -15.90
C PRO A 253 5.91 -8.07 -15.12
N TRP A 254 5.77 -7.00 -14.33
CA TRP A 254 6.83 -6.42 -13.53
C TRP A 254 7.02 -7.19 -12.21
N ASN A 255 8.28 -7.38 -11.80
CA ASN A 255 8.60 -8.00 -10.51
C ASN A 255 8.60 -6.92 -9.42
N ALA A 256 7.72 -7.03 -8.43
CA ALA A 256 7.64 -6.08 -7.32
C ALA A 256 8.76 -6.23 -6.28
N ARG A 257 9.75 -7.11 -6.49
CA ARG A 257 10.86 -7.36 -5.56
C ARG A 257 12.21 -6.85 -6.07
N GLY A 258 13.15 -6.77 -5.13
CA GLY A 258 14.51 -6.32 -5.39
C GLY A 258 14.49 -4.89 -5.93
N ASP A 259 15.11 -4.69 -7.09
CA ASP A 259 15.16 -3.38 -7.74
C ASP A 259 13.94 -3.06 -8.62
N GLY A 260 12.96 -3.95 -8.73
CA GLY A 260 11.77 -3.74 -9.56
C GLY A 260 11.94 -4.08 -11.05
N TYR A 261 13.16 -4.40 -11.50
CA TYR A 261 13.49 -4.62 -12.92
C TYR A 261 13.96 -6.04 -13.23
N GLN A 262 13.83 -6.95 -12.27
CA GLN A 262 14.12 -8.36 -12.47
C GLN A 262 13.07 -9.04 -13.36
N THR A 263 13.52 -10.02 -14.13
CA THR A 263 12.65 -10.86 -14.95
C THR A 263 12.01 -11.95 -14.09
N LEU A 264 10.69 -12.05 -14.14
CA LEU A 264 9.97 -13.19 -13.55
C LEU A 264 10.17 -14.44 -14.42
N LEU A 265 10.42 -15.58 -13.80
CA LEU A 265 10.71 -16.83 -14.49
C LEU A 265 9.53 -17.80 -14.44
N GLY A 266 9.44 -18.66 -15.46
CA GLY A 266 8.47 -19.75 -15.52
C GLY A 266 7.16 -19.42 -16.22
N SER A 267 6.18 -20.29 -16.06
CA SER A 267 4.89 -20.23 -16.75
C SER A 267 3.86 -19.35 -16.02
N SER A 268 4.05 -19.15 -14.70
CA SER A 268 3.12 -18.49 -13.77
C SER A 268 3.48 -17.03 -13.43
N VAL A 269 4.20 -16.36 -14.32
CA VAL A 269 4.70 -14.98 -14.15
C VAL A 269 3.63 -13.95 -13.78
N GLY A 270 2.43 -14.00 -14.36
CA GLY A 270 1.34 -13.08 -13.99
C GLY A 270 0.81 -13.35 -12.57
N ALA A 271 0.66 -14.63 -12.21
CA ALA A 271 0.25 -15.02 -10.86
C ALA A 271 1.29 -14.59 -9.81
N ALA A 272 2.58 -14.68 -10.16
CA ALA A 272 3.67 -14.23 -9.31
C ALA A 272 3.70 -12.70 -9.16
N ALA A 273 3.69 -11.97 -10.27
CA ALA A 273 3.64 -10.51 -10.26
C ALA A 273 2.46 -9.99 -9.44
N GLY A 274 1.27 -10.57 -9.64
CA GLY A 274 0.07 -10.18 -8.91
C GLY A 274 0.18 -10.38 -7.41
N LEU A 275 0.71 -11.53 -6.96
CA LEU A 275 0.87 -11.80 -5.53
C LEU A 275 1.95 -10.95 -4.86
N LEU A 276 3.01 -10.62 -5.60
CA LEU A 276 4.10 -9.80 -5.10
C LEU A 276 3.72 -8.32 -5.05
N GLY A 277 2.93 -7.87 -6.02
CA GLY A 277 2.60 -6.46 -6.21
C GLY A 277 1.31 -6.00 -5.52
N TYR A 278 0.31 -6.87 -5.38
CA TYR A 278 -1.01 -6.48 -4.88
C TYR A 278 -1.33 -7.07 -3.50
N GLU A 279 -1.35 -6.23 -2.48
CA GLU A 279 -1.72 -6.65 -1.12
C GLU A 279 -3.16 -7.19 -1.03
N TRP A 280 -4.04 -6.63 -1.86
CA TRP A 280 -5.44 -7.01 -1.92
C TRP A 280 -5.67 -8.42 -2.48
N LEU A 281 -4.67 -9.00 -3.17
CA LEU A 281 -4.67 -10.37 -3.68
C LEU A 281 -3.99 -11.31 -2.67
N GLN A 282 -4.69 -12.38 -2.25
CA GLN A 282 -4.18 -13.28 -1.22
C GLN A 282 -3.49 -14.52 -1.81
N GLN A 283 -4.08 -15.11 -2.84
CA GLN A 283 -3.64 -16.39 -3.39
C GLN A 283 -3.81 -16.41 -4.91
N SER A 284 -3.03 -17.26 -5.58
CA SER A 284 -3.17 -17.46 -7.03
C SER A 284 -3.08 -18.93 -7.39
N LEU A 285 -3.88 -19.32 -8.37
CA LEU A 285 -3.72 -20.56 -9.11
C LEU A 285 -2.92 -20.26 -10.37
N GLY A 286 -1.79 -20.93 -10.57
CA GLY A 286 -1.00 -20.83 -11.79
C GLY A 286 -0.71 -22.20 -12.39
N SER A 287 -0.03 -22.21 -13.53
CA SER A 287 0.49 -23.43 -14.14
C SER A 287 1.75 -23.89 -13.41
N ASP A 288 2.06 -25.17 -13.53
CA ASP A 288 3.31 -25.71 -12.98
C ASP A 288 4.51 -25.00 -13.62
N ASP A 289 5.33 -24.45 -12.73
CA ASP A 289 6.52 -23.67 -13.03
C ASP A 289 7.77 -24.36 -12.45
N ASN A 290 7.62 -25.60 -11.95
CA ASN A 290 8.67 -26.35 -11.28
C ASN A 290 9.30 -25.61 -10.08
N GLY A 291 8.56 -24.69 -9.46
CA GLY A 291 9.03 -23.87 -8.35
C GLY A 291 9.80 -22.62 -8.78
N ALA A 292 9.80 -22.23 -10.05
CA ALA A 292 10.50 -21.04 -10.54
C ALA A 292 10.12 -19.78 -9.76
N THR A 293 8.84 -19.59 -9.45
CA THR A 293 8.33 -18.44 -8.67
C THR A 293 8.78 -18.41 -7.22
N ALA A 294 9.34 -19.51 -6.69
CA ALA A 294 10.00 -19.47 -5.39
C ALA A 294 11.24 -18.57 -5.44
N GLN A 295 11.91 -18.43 -6.59
CA GLN A 295 13.01 -17.46 -6.77
C GLN A 295 12.54 -16.02 -6.61
N ASP A 296 11.26 -15.76 -6.87
CA ASP A 296 10.59 -14.49 -6.58
C ASP A 296 10.07 -14.44 -5.12
N GLY A 297 10.39 -15.47 -4.34
CA GLY A 297 10.10 -15.64 -2.92
C GLY A 297 8.63 -15.80 -2.58
N LEU A 298 7.90 -16.46 -3.47
CA LEU A 298 6.58 -17.00 -3.17
C LEU A 298 6.67 -18.44 -2.69
N TYR A 299 5.81 -18.81 -1.75
CA TYR A 299 5.61 -20.21 -1.40
C TYR A 299 4.70 -20.83 -2.46
N SER A 300 5.03 -22.03 -2.90
CA SER A 300 4.22 -22.70 -3.91
C SER A 300 4.17 -24.21 -3.75
N ILE A 301 3.02 -24.80 -4.06
CA ILE A 301 2.83 -26.24 -3.99
C ILE A 301 2.13 -26.78 -5.22
N ALA A 302 2.75 -27.79 -5.82
CA ALA A 302 2.13 -28.63 -6.84
C ALA A 302 1.56 -29.87 -6.13
N PRO A 303 0.23 -30.09 -6.18
CA PRO A 303 -0.40 -31.29 -5.63
C PRO A 303 -0.09 -32.52 -6.51
N SER A 304 -0.26 -33.72 -5.95
CA SER A 304 -0.09 -34.99 -6.67
C SER A 304 -1.14 -35.18 -7.76
N LEU A 305 -0.77 -35.83 -8.86
CA LEU A 305 -1.63 -36.10 -10.04
C LEU A 305 -2.98 -36.75 -9.71
N ASP A 306 -3.06 -37.56 -8.65
CA ASP A 306 -4.26 -38.35 -8.34
C ASP A 306 -5.33 -37.58 -7.53
N ASN A 307 -5.03 -36.37 -7.03
CA ASN A 307 -5.86 -35.71 -6.01
C ASN A 307 -6.72 -34.54 -6.53
N LEU A 308 -6.49 -34.04 -7.75
CA LEU A 308 -7.26 -32.94 -8.33
C LEU A 308 -7.52 -33.19 -9.82
N SER A 309 -8.73 -32.86 -10.28
CA SER A 309 -9.12 -33.02 -11.69
C SER A 309 -8.47 -31.93 -12.56
N PHE A 310 -7.94 -32.32 -13.71
CA PHE A 310 -7.31 -31.40 -14.67
C PHE A 310 -8.27 -30.91 -15.76
N ASP A 311 -9.55 -31.24 -15.64
CA ASP A 311 -10.54 -30.86 -16.64
C ASP A 311 -10.67 -29.33 -16.72
N GLY A 312 -10.62 -28.83 -17.96
CA GLY A 312 -10.64 -27.39 -18.26
C GLY A 312 -9.30 -26.67 -18.08
N LEU A 313 -8.19 -27.36 -17.79
CA LEU A 313 -6.84 -26.78 -17.82
C LEU A 313 -6.16 -27.09 -19.16
N LEU A 314 -5.57 -26.07 -19.80
CA LEU A 314 -4.73 -26.28 -20.97
C LEU A 314 -3.38 -26.86 -20.55
N LYS A 315 -3.02 -28.01 -21.14
CA LYS A 315 -1.73 -28.66 -20.90
C LYS A 315 -0.67 -28.05 -21.81
N ASN A 316 0.46 -27.66 -21.22
CA ASN A 316 1.65 -27.16 -21.93
C ASN A 316 2.80 -28.19 -21.93
N SER A 317 2.62 -29.32 -21.26
CA SER A 317 3.53 -30.46 -21.25
C SER A 317 2.76 -31.72 -20.84
N SER A 318 3.32 -32.91 -21.12
CA SER A 318 2.72 -34.19 -20.73
C SER A 318 2.63 -34.42 -19.21
N TYR A 319 3.20 -33.51 -18.41
CA TYR A 319 3.37 -33.64 -16.96
C TYR A 319 2.87 -32.42 -16.17
N GLY A 320 2.46 -31.34 -16.85
CA GLY A 320 2.18 -30.04 -16.23
C GLY A 320 0.88 -30.02 -15.42
N ASN A 321 1.00 -29.60 -14.16
CA ASN A 321 -0.09 -29.51 -13.19
C ASN A 321 -0.56 -28.07 -12.97
N GLY A 322 -1.66 -27.88 -12.23
CA GLY A 322 -1.92 -26.61 -11.56
C GLY A 322 -1.05 -26.48 -10.31
N ARG A 323 -0.58 -25.27 -10.03
CA ARG A 323 0.21 -24.95 -8.84
C ARG A 323 -0.45 -23.83 -8.05
N LEU A 324 -0.41 -23.95 -6.73
CA LEU A 324 -0.97 -22.94 -5.83
C LEU A 324 0.16 -22.07 -5.30
N PHE A 325 -0.09 -20.76 -5.24
CA PHE A 325 0.89 -19.76 -4.82
C PHE A 325 0.33 -18.92 -3.68
N SER A 326 1.19 -18.59 -2.72
CA SER A 326 0.88 -17.61 -1.68
C SER A 326 2.14 -16.89 -1.19
N ARG A 327 1.93 -15.72 -0.59
CA ARG A 327 2.96 -14.98 0.14
C ARG A 327 3.31 -15.66 1.46
N SER A 328 2.43 -16.42 2.08
CA SER A 328 2.76 -17.09 3.35
C SER A 328 2.59 -18.60 3.25
N LEU A 329 3.43 -19.32 3.99
CA LEU A 329 3.28 -20.77 4.10
C LEU A 329 1.94 -21.11 4.77
N GLU A 330 1.50 -20.36 5.77
CA GLU A 330 0.22 -20.57 6.47
C GLU A 330 -0.99 -20.46 5.53
N ASP A 331 -1.03 -19.44 4.68
CA ASP A 331 -2.12 -19.25 3.73
C ASP A 331 -2.09 -20.32 2.63
N LEU A 332 -0.90 -20.67 2.13
CA LEU A 332 -0.73 -21.76 1.17
C LEU A 332 -1.26 -23.08 1.73
N LEU A 333 -0.99 -23.35 3.01
CA LEU A 333 -1.45 -24.53 3.72
C LEU A 333 -2.97 -24.54 3.90
N HIS A 334 -3.54 -23.41 4.30
CA HIS A 334 -4.98 -23.26 4.46
C HIS A 334 -5.71 -23.56 3.15
N LEU A 335 -5.22 -22.99 2.04
CA LEU A 335 -5.73 -23.23 0.69
C LEU A 335 -5.61 -24.70 0.28
N THR A 336 -4.43 -25.28 0.45
CA THR A 336 -4.15 -26.66 0.04
C THR A 336 -5.00 -27.65 0.84
N THR A 337 -5.16 -27.43 2.15
CA THR A 337 -6.02 -28.27 3.00
C THR A 337 -7.47 -28.24 2.51
N ALA A 338 -7.96 -27.04 2.19
CA ALA A 338 -9.32 -26.85 1.70
C ALA A 338 -9.55 -27.55 0.36
N LEU A 339 -8.60 -27.41 -0.57
CA LEU A 339 -8.70 -28.01 -1.91
C LEU A 339 -8.51 -29.52 -1.93
N LEU A 340 -7.75 -30.11 -1.03
CA LEU A 340 -7.48 -31.55 -1.08
C LEU A 340 -8.47 -32.40 -0.28
N SER A 341 -9.44 -31.79 0.42
CA SER A 341 -10.50 -32.49 1.16
C SER A 341 -9.98 -33.60 2.12
N THR A 342 -8.75 -33.47 2.61
CA THR A 342 -8.10 -34.51 3.41
C THR A 342 -8.58 -34.46 4.86
N SER A 343 -9.09 -35.58 5.36
CA SER A 343 -9.42 -35.74 6.77
C SER A 343 -8.13 -36.01 7.57
N SER A 344 -8.01 -35.35 8.72
CA SER A 344 -6.84 -35.48 9.59
C SER A 344 -6.69 -36.92 10.10
N SER A 345 -5.60 -37.59 9.75
CA SER A 345 -5.22 -38.89 10.35
C SER A 345 -3.89 -38.73 11.09
N GLU A 346 -3.71 -39.48 12.17
CA GLU A 346 -2.65 -39.26 13.17
C GLU A 346 -1.21 -39.24 12.61
N ASN A 347 -0.37 -38.54 13.37
CA ASN A 347 1.00 -38.13 13.09
C ASN A 347 1.96 -39.22 12.58
N GLY A 348 2.86 -38.78 11.72
CA GLY A 348 4.20 -39.32 11.63
C GLY A 348 5.15 -38.19 11.20
N ILE A 349 6.37 -38.24 11.69
CA ILE A 349 7.50 -37.50 11.15
C ILE A 349 8.07 -38.40 10.04
N PRO A 350 8.56 -37.89 8.90
CA PRO A 350 9.13 -38.76 7.88
C PRO A 350 10.26 -39.59 8.50
N SER A 351 10.36 -40.89 8.23
CA SER A 351 11.41 -41.73 8.84
C SER A 351 12.80 -41.50 8.22
N ARG A 352 12.84 -40.90 7.02
CA ARG A 352 14.07 -40.57 6.29
C ARG A 352 13.96 -39.18 5.66
N VAL A 353 15.07 -38.47 5.60
CA VAL A 353 15.21 -37.25 4.80
C VAL A 353 16.36 -37.45 3.83
N LEU A 354 16.08 -37.35 2.53
CA LEU A 354 17.03 -37.61 1.46
C LEU A 354 17.59 -36.29 0.90
N PHE A 355 18.90 -36.26 0.70
CA PHE A 355 19.62 -35.15 0.08
C PHE A 355 20.44 -35.67 -1.10
N PRO A 356 19.94 -35.55 -2.35
CA PRO A 356 20.62 -36.05 -3.54
C PRO A 356 21.81 -35.14 -3.89
N VAL A 357 23.03 -35.60 -3.58
CA VAL A 357 24.26 -34.77 -3.71
C VAL A 357 24.60 -34.48 -5.17
N ASP A 358 24.27 -35.40 -6.07
CA ASP A 358 24.48 -35.30 -7.52
C ASP A 358 23.56 -34.27 -8.19
N LEU A 359 22.47 -33.88 -7.52
CA LEU A 359 21.58 -32.81 -7.95
C LEU A 359 21.93 -31.42 -7.38
N HIS A 360 22.82 -31.31 -6.39
CA HIS A 360 23.24 -30.05 -5.75
C HIS A 360 24.56 -29.47 -6.30
N THR A 361 24.89 -29.81 -7.54
CA THR A 361 26.19 -29.49 -8.15
C THR A 361 26.30 -28.05 -8.66
N THR A 362 25.19 -27.37 -8.90
CA THR A 362 25.12 -26.04 -9.52
C THR A 362 25.12 -24.86 -8.53
N MET A 363 25.11 -25.12 -7.21
CA MET A 363 25.08 -24.07 -6.18
C MET A 363 26.47 -23.46 -5.91
N ASN A 364 26.51 -22.13 -5.79
CA ASN A 364 27.69 -21.41 -5.33
C ASN A 364 27.94 -21.60 -3.81
N GLU A 365 29.09 -21.13 -3.33
CA GLU A 365 29.51 -21.36 -1.94
C GLU A 365 28.56 -20.74 -0.92
N SER A 366 28.08 -19.52 -1.15
CA SER A 366 27.15 -18.82 -0.26
C SER A 366 25.81 -19.53 -0.15
N GLN A 367 25.30 -20.05 -1.27
CA GLN A 367 24.05 -20.83 -1.32
C GLN A 367 24.21 -22.16 -0.61
N ARG A 368 25.30 -22.87 -0.91
CA ARG A 368 25.60 -24.16 -0.30
C ARG A 368 25.62 -24.04 1.22
N ARG A 369 26.24 -22.98 1.76
CA ARG A 369 26.22 -22.69 3.21
C ARG A 369 24.81 -22.52 3.77
N LEU A 370 23.95 -21.72 3.11
CA LEU A 370 22.57 -21.50 3.57
C LEU A 370 21.71 -22.78 3.48
N VAL A 371 21.90 -23.59 2.44
CA VAL A 371 21.22 -24.88 2.31
C VAL A 371 21.73 -25.88 3.33
N ASP A 372 23.04 -25.92 3.59
CA ASP A 372 23.63 -26.75 4.65
C ASP A 372 23.11 -26.33 6.04
N ASP A 373 22.92 -25.03 6.29
CA ASP A 373 22.31 -24.51 7.52
C ASP A 373 20.83 -24.91 7.62
N PHE A 374 20.08 -24.84 6.51
CA PHE A 374 18.71 -25.33 6.44
C PHE A 374 18.65 -26.83 6.78
N VAL A 375 19.47 -27.65 6.13
CA VAL A 375 19.59 -29.10 6.35
C VAL A 375 19.97 -29.41 7.80
N SER A 376 21.00 -28.75 8.35
CA SER A 376 21.42 -28.97 9.74
C SER A 376 20.31 -28.63 10.74
N THR A 377 19.54 -27.59 10.46
CA THR A 377 18.47 -27.19 11.37
C THR A 377 17.27 -28.11 11.25
N LEU A 378 17.04 -28.66 10.07
CA LEU A 378 16.07 -29.70 9.82
C LEU A 378 16.38 -30.99 10.59
N GLU A 379 17.64 -31.43 10.56
CA GLU A 379 18.13 -32.59 11.33
C GLU A 379 17.88 -32.40 12.83
N LYS A 380 18.26 -31.23 13.37
CA LYS A 380 18.03 -30.87 14.78
C LYS A 380 16.56 -30.83 15.14
N PHE A 381 15.73 -30.32 14.22
CA PHE A 381 14.31 -30.15 14.47
C PHE A 381 13.59 -31.51 14.54
N HIS A 382 13.92 -32.43 13.65
CA HIS A 382 13.27 -33.73 13.55
C HIS A 382 13.92 -34.84 14.37
N GLY A 383 15.19 -34.67 14.76
CA GLY A 383 15.98 -35.72 15.39
C GLY A 383 16.29 -36.87 14.43
N ILE A 384 16.42 -36.58 13.14
CA ILE A 384 16.69 -37.53 12.06
C ILE A 384 17.86 -37.00 11.25
N ASP A 385 18.88 -37.82 11.07
CA ASP A 385 20.03 -37.49 10.23
C ASP A 385 19.62 -37.47 8.74
N VAL A 386 20.09 -36.47 8.00
CA VAL A 386 19.81 -36.36 6.57
C VAL A 386 20.72 -37.30 5.80
N GLU A 387 20.10 -38.19 5.03
CA GLU A 387 20.77 -39.19 4.21
C GLU A 387 21.23 -38.55 2.90
N LYS A 388 22.55 -38.37 2.76
CA LYS A 388 23.17 -37.92 1.51
C LYS A 388 23.24 -39.09 0.55
N VAL A 389 22.54 -38.99 -0.58
CA VAL A 389 22.41 -40.06 -1.58
C VAL A 389 22.95 -39.57 -2.93
N ASN A 390 23.62 -40.44 -3.68
CA ASN A 390 23.95 -40.19 -5.09
C ASN A 390 23.01 -41.02 -5.96
N LEU A 391 22.05 -40.39 -6.65
CA LEU A 391 21.01 -41.10 -7.40
C LEU A 391 21.61 -41.93 -8.55
N GLY A 392 22.63 -41.38 -9.22
CA GLY A 392 23.36 -42.09 -10.28
C GLY A 392 24.06 -43.36 -9.79
N GLU A 393 24.71 -43.32 -8.63
CA GLU A 393 25.35 -44.51 -8.03
C GLU A 393 24.32 -45.57 -7.65
N VAL A 394 23.20 -45.17 -7.01
CA VAL A 394 22.16 -46.13 -6.66
C VAL A 394 21.52 -46.73 -7.91
N TRP A 395 21.33 -45.94 -8.97
CA TRP A 395 20.88 -46.47 -10.26
C TRP A 395 21.88 -47.49 -10.81
N ALA A 396 23.19 -47.19 -10.82
CA ALA A 396 24.19 -48.11 -11.34
C ALA A 396 24.17 -49.48 -10.62
N GLU A 397 23.90 -49.49 -9.31
CA GLU A 397 23.81 -50.69 -8.48
C GLU A 397 22.47 -51.44 -8.60
N THR A 398 21.36 -50.72 -8.72
CA THR A 398 19.99 -51.28 -8.56
C THR A 398 19.11 -51.16 -9.81
N ARG A 399 19.66 -50.67 -10.94
CA ARG A 399 18.91 -50.44 -12.17
C ARG A 399 18.18 -51.70 -12.66
N PRO A 400 16.96 -51.54 -13.19
CA PRO A 400 16.21 -52.62 -13.79
C PRO A 400 16.90 -53.16 -15.05
N SER A 401 16.66 -54.44 -15.37
CA SER A 401 17.25 -55.10 -16.55
C SER A 401 16.86 -54.45 -17.87
N GLU A 402 15.67 -53.85 -17.90
CA GLU A 402 15.05 -53.11 -18.99
C GLU A 402 15.80 -51.81 -19.34
N ALA A 403 16.71 -51.35 -18.47
CA ALA A 403 17.56 -50.20 -18.73
C ALA A 403 18.84 -50.53 -19.52
N HIS A 404 19.04 -51.79 -19.94
CA HIS A 404 20.12 -52.23 -20.85
C HIS A 404 21.55 -51.77 -20.49
N ARG A 405 21.83 -51.52 -19.20
CA ARG A 405 23.10 -50.97 -18.67
C ARG A 405 23.37 -49.50 -19.01
N GLU A 406 22.36 -48.73 -19.37
CA GLU A 406 22.47 -47.28 -19.51
C GLU A 406 22.67 -46.60 -18.14
N GLU A 407 23.45 -45.52 -18.15
CA GLU A 407 23.60 -44.61 -17.02
C GLU A 407 22.32 -43.80 -16.81
N MET A 408 21.98 -43.43 -15.55
CA MET A 408 20.68 -42.81 -15.22
C MET A 408 20.38 -41.56 -16.07
N GLN A 409 21.37 -40.67 -16.20
CA GLN A 409 21.19 -39.41 -16.92
C GLN A 409 20.98 -39.64 -18.42
N VAL A 410 21.70 -40.59 -19.02
CA VAL A 410 21.51 -41.00 -20.43
C VAL A 410 20.15 -41.66 -20.59
N TYR A 411 19.77 -42.53 -19.64
CA TYR A 411 18.49 -43.23 -19.69
C TYR A 411 17.31 -42.25 -19.69
N MET A 412 17.44 -41.14 -18.95
CA MET A 412 16.41 -40.12 -18.80
C MET A 412 16.53 -38.96 -19.80
N GLU A 413 17.66 -38.78 -20.49
CA GLU A 413 17.84 -37.73 -21.52
C GLU A 413 16.85 -37.89 -22.66
N ASP A 414 16.63 -39.13 -23.11
CA ASP A 414 15.71 -39.44 -24.20
C ASP A 414 14.24 -39.21 -23.80
N VAL A 415 13.91 -39.23 -22.51
CA VAL A 415 12.51 -39.12 -22.02
C VAL A 415 12.02 -37.67 -21.96
N ASN A 416 12.92 -36.69 -21.83
CA ASN A 416 12.56 -35.28 -21.60
C ASN A 416 12.32 -34.44 -22.86
N GLN A 417 12.54 -34.99 -24.06
CA GLN A 417 12.52 -34.20 -25.30
C GLN A 417 11.12 -33.96 -25.88
N TYR A 418 10.05 -34.41 -25.21
CA TYR A 418 8.71 -34.44 -25.78
C TYR A 418 7.81 -33.27 -25.34
N PHE A 419 7.16 -32.63 -26.32
CA PHE A 419 6.14 -31.59 -26.14
C PHE A 419 4.89 -31.93 -26.97
N GLU A 420 3.69 -31.70 -26.43
CA GLU A 420 2.44 -31.89 -27.17
C GLU A 420 2.27 -30.79 -28.23
N ASN A 421 2.11 -31.20 -29.50
CA ASN A 421 1.94 -30.29 -30.63
C ASN A 421 0.50 -29.77 -30.70
N PHE A 422 0.35 -28.44 -30.75
CA PHE A 422 -0.95 -27.81 -31.01
C PHE A 422 -1.31 -27.94 -32.49
N HIS A 423 -2.55 -28.37 -32.78
CA HIS A 423 -3.00 -28.85 -34.10
C HIS A 423 -3.05 -27.81 -35.24
N ARG A 424 -2.55 -26.58 -35.07
CA ARG A 424 -2.46 -25.54 -36.12
C ARG A 424 -1.20 -24.69 -35.92
N LYS A 425 -0.51 -24.36 -37.03
CA LYS A 425 0.70 -23.52 -37.02
C LYS A 425 0.35 -22.09 -36.57
N ALA A 426 0.73 -21.73 -35.34
CA ALA A 426 0.63 -20.39 -34.79
C ALA A 426 1.96 -19.64 -34.96
N PHE A 427 1.92 -18.30 -34.98
CA PHE A 427 3.13 -17.51 -34.75
C PHE A 427 3.47 -17.59 -33.26
N VAL A 428 4.70 -18.00 -32.94
CA VAL A 428 5.18 -18.15 -31.58
C VAL A 428 6.60 -17.62 -31.45
N GLU A 429 7.00 -17.31 -30.22
CA GLU A 429 8.34 -16.87 -29.85
C GLU A 429 9.39 -17.96 -30.12
N ALA A 430 10.67 -17.56 -30.13
CA ALA A 430 11.76 -18.48 -30.46
C ALA A 430 11.83 -19.67 -29.49
N THR A 431 11.57 -19.47 -28.20
CA THR A 431 11.59 -20.54 -27.21
C THR A 431 10.46 -21.56 -27.40
N PRO A 432 9.17 -21.19 -27.45
CA PRO A 432 8.10 -22.14 -27.80
C PRO A 432 8.31 -22.80 -29.17
N GLN A 433 8.79 -22.06 -30.18
CA GLN A 433 9.07 -22.63 -31.50
C GLN A 433 10.12 -23.74 -31.43
N PHE A 434 11.21 -23.50 -30.71
CA PHE A 434 12.28 -24.48 -30.53
C PHE A 434 11.77 -25.76 -29.84
N LEU A 435 10.95 -25.62 -28.80
CA LEU A 435 10.38 -26.77 -28.09
C LEU A 435 9.39 -27.55 -28.97
N TRP A 436 8.62 -26.86 -29.82
CA TRP A 436 7.72 -27.49 -30.79
C TRP A 436 8.47 -28.21 -31.91
N ASP A 437 9.52 -27.61 -32.45
CA ASP A 437 10.36 -28.23 -33.50
C ASP A 437 11.02 -29.51 -32.96
N ALA A 438 11.46 -29.50 -31.69
CA ALA A 438 11.99 -30.68 -31.01
C ALA A 438 10.90 -31.77 -30.85
N GLY A 439 9.68 -31.38 -30.48
CA GLY A 439 8.54 -32.31 -30.33
C GLY A 439 8.02 -32.88 -31.65
N GLU A 440 7.99 -32.08 -32.74
CA GLU A 440 7.57 -32.51 -34.09
C GLU A 440 8.49 -33.61 -34.66
N ALA A 441 9.76 -33.64 -34.25
CA ALA A 441 10.69 -34.67 -34.67
C ALA A 441 10.42 -36.07 -34.04
N VAL A 442 9.57 -36.16 -33.01
CA VAL A 442 9.31 -37.40 -32.26
C VAL A 442 8.15 -38.19 -32.88
N THR A 443 8.39 -39.46 -33.23
CA THR A 443 7.38 -40.39 -33.75
C THR A 443 6.48 -40.96 -32.65
N THR A 444 5.31 -41.50 -33.02
CA THR A 444 4.40 -42.15 -32.05
C THR A 444 5.05 -43.34 -31.33
N ASP A 445 5.87 -44.11 -32.02
CA ASP A 445 6.56 -45.27 -31.43
C ASP A 445 7.64 -44.84 -30.44
N GLU A 446 8.40 -43.79 -30.76
CA GLU A 446 9.34 -43.15 -29.84
C GLU A 446 8.60 -42.59 -28.62
N TYR A 447 7.45 -41.94 -28.81
CA TYR A 447 6.61 -41.45 -27.72
C TYR A 447 6.16 -42.57 -26.77
N GLN A 448 5.63 -43.69 -27.30
CA GLN A 448 5.25 -44.83 -26.46
C GLN A 448 6.46 -45.44 -25.75
N HIS A 449 7.62 -45.49 -26.42
CA HIS A 449 8.87 -45.94 -25.83
C HIS A 449 9.31 -45.03 -24.67
N HIS A 450 9.21 -43.71 -24.81
CA HIS A 450 9.52 -42.75 -23.75
C HIS A 450 8.59 -42.92 -22.54
N LEU A 451 7.28 -43.07 -22.76
CA LEU A 451 6.32 -43.33 -21.68
C LEU A 451 6.66 -44.62 -20.92
N GLN A 452 7.07 -45.67 -21.63
CA GLN A 452 7.49 -46.93 -21.01
C GLN A 452 8.74 -46.74 -20.14
N ARG A 453 9.78 -46.06 -20.65
CA ARG A 453 11.00 -45.75 -19.91
C ARG A 453 10.72 -44.94 -18.65
N LEU A 454 9.84 -43.95 -18.76
CA LEU A 454 9.40 -43.14 -17.62
C LEU A 454 8.73 -44.00 -16.55
N GLN A 455 7.84 -44.91 -16.93
CA GLN A 455 7.18 -45.83 -15.99
C GLN A 455 8.19 -46.74 -15.28
N ILE A 456 9.19 -47.23 -16.00
CA ILE A 456 10.28 -48.03 -15.43
C ILE A 456 11.07 -47.20 -14.40
N TYR A 457 11.47 -45.97 -14.75
CA TYR A 457 12.17 -45.07 -13.84
C TYR A 457 11.34 -44.75 -12.60
N ARG A 458 10.05 -44.40 -12.75
CA ARG A 458 9.13 -44.14 -11.62
C ARG A 458 9.05 -45.34 -10.68
N LYS A 459 8.89 -46.55 -11.23
CA LYS A 459 8.82 -47.78 -10.44
C LYS A 459 10.14 -48.02 -9.69
N TRP A 460 11.28 -47.87 -10.36
CA TRP A 460 12.59 -47.99 -9.74
C TRP A 460 12.79 -46.97 -8.62
N PHE A 461 12.46 -45.70 -8.87
CA PHE A 461 12.63 -44.61 -7.93
C PHE A 461 11.79 -44.83 -6.68
N HIS A 462 10.53 -45.21 -6.83
CA HIS A 462 9.69 -45.56 -5.69
C HIS A 462 10.21 -46.79 -4.96
N GLN A 463 10.69 -47.82 -5.66
CA GLN A 463 11.18 -49.03 -5.00
C GLN A 463 12.44 -48.79 -4.14
N HIS A 464 13.36 -47.93 -4.59
CA HIS A 464 14.69 -47.80 -3.97
C HIS A 464 14.86 -46.51 -3.17
N MET A 465 14.29 -45.40 -3.65
CA MET A 465 14.46 -44.07 -3.03
C MET A 465 13.31 -43.74 -2.10
N MET A 466 12.08 -43.75 -2.62
CA MET A 466 10.89 -43.32 -1.87
C MET A 466 9.73 -44.33 -1.99
N PRO A 467 9.74 -45.39 -1.16
CA PRO A 467 8.72 -46.43 -1.16
C PRO A 467 7.31 -45.88 -0.94
N LEU A 468 6.37 -46.38 -1.75
CA LEU A 468 4.95 -46.14 -1.55
C LEU A 468 4.44 -47.12 -0.48
N SER A 469 4.54 -46.73 0.78
CA SER A 469 4.01 -47.52 1.91
C SER A 469 2.47 -47.62 1.84
N ALA A 470 1.91 -48.73 2.31
CA ALA A 470 0.46 -48.86 2.53
C ALA A 470 -0.02 -48.08 3.77
N THR A 471 0.91 -47.61 4.62
CA THR A 471 0.60 -46.80 5.80
C THR A 471 0.60 -45.30 5.44
N PRO A 472 -0.19 -44.46 6.13
CA PRO A 472 -0.32 -43.02 5.81
C PRO A 472 0.92 -42.16 6.06
N ASN A 473 2.02 -42.75 6.55
CA ASN A 473 3.23 -42.01 6.90
C ASN A 473 4.18 -41.99 5.71
N ALA A 474 4.63 -40.80 5.29
CA ALA A 474 5.67 -40.70 4.28
C ALA A 474 6.97 -41.31 4.83
N GLU A 475 7.47 -42.39 4.23
CA GLU A 475 8.73 -43.02 4.68
C GLU A 475 9.95 -42.13 4.42
N ALA A 476 9.90 -41.26 3.41
CA ALA A 476 10.97 -40.36 3.02
C ALA A 476 10.46 -38.99 2.50
N VAL A 477 11.23 -37.93 2.75
CA VAL A 477 11.11 -36.63 2.07
C VAL A 477 12.46 -36.29 1.44
N MET A 478 12.46 -35.80 0.20
CA MET A 478 13.67 -35.40 -0.52
C MET A 478 13.78 -33.88 -0.58
N ILE A 479 14.95 -33.33 -0.25
CA ILE A 479 15.26 -31.90 -0.35
C ILE A 479 16.01 -31.67 -1.66
N LEU A 480 15.51 -30.76 -2.49
CA LEU A 480 16.08 -30.42 -3.80
C LEU A 480 16.51 -28.95 -3.85
N PRO A 481 17.53 -28.61 -4.67
CA PRO A 481 17.73 -27.24 -5.10
C PRO A 481 16.46 -26.70 -5.75
N CYS A 482 16.14 -25.44 -5.52
CA CYS A 482 15.06 -24.78 -6.24
C CYS A 482 15.56 -23.47 -6.84
N GLY A 483 15.59 -23.45 -8.17
CA GLY A 483 15.78 -22.26 -8.97
C GLY A 483 17.23 -21.88 -9.32
N THR A 484 17.34 -20.93 -10.24
CA THR A 484 18.59 -20.31 -10.68
C THR A 484 18.84 -19.03 -9.89
N TYR A 485 20.10 -18.76 -9.55
CA TYR A 485 20.42 -17.65 -8.65
C TYR A 485 21.15 -16.50 -9.34
N ASP A 486 21.16 -16.50 -10.67
CA ASP A 486 21.66 -15.40 -11.46
C ASP A 486 20.56 -14.34 -11.54
N ILE A 487 20.85 -13.14 -11.07
CA ILE A 487 19.95 -12.00 -11.20
C ILE A 487 19.89 -11.64 -12.68
N ARG A 488 18.70 -11.75 -13.25
CA ARG A 488 18.44 -11.34 -14.63
C ARG A 488 17.50 -10.17 -14.66
N HIS A 489 17.95 -9.09 -15.28
CA HIS A 489 17.12 -7.93 -15.52
C HIS A 489 16.39 -8.05 -16.85
N ARG A 490 15.31 -7.30 -16.99
CA ARG A 490 14.42 -7.32 -18.16
C ARG A 490 15.05 -6.75 -19.44
N ASP A 491 16.14 -5.99 -19.31
CA ASP A 491 16.90 -5.43 -20.43
C ASP A 491 17.97 -6.39 -20.98
N GLU A 492 18.15 -7.55 -20.35
CA GLU A 492 19.07 -8.58 -20.83
C GLU A 492 18.42 -9.44 -21.92
N PRO A 493 19.19 -9.87 -22.94
CA PRO A 493 18.68 -10.79 -23.95
C PRO A 493 18.16 -12.09 -23.34
N ALA A 494 17.06 -12.60 -23.90
CA ALA A 494 16.57 -13.93 -23.58
C ALA A 494 17.66 -14.98 -23.81
N THR A 495 17.74 -15.96 -22.91
CA THR A 495 18.68 -17.07 -23.05
C THR A 495 18.28 -17.92 -24.25
N PRO A 496 19.23 -18.38 -25.09
CA PRO A 496 18.94 -19.31 -26.16
C PRO A 496 18.17 -20.53 -25.61
N PRO A 497 17.10 -20.97 -26.30
CA PRO A 497 16.30 -22.09 -25.82
C PRO A 497 17.13 -23.38 -25.84
N THR A 498 16.91 -24.22 -24.84
CA THR A 498 17.59 -25.51 -24.67
C THR A 498 16.58 -26.56 -24.23
N THR A 499 16.88 -27.83 -24.51
CA THR A 499 16.13 -28.96 -23.97
C THR A 499 16.73 -29.41 -22.63
N SER A 500 15.87 -29.79 -21.69
CA SER A 500 16.29 -30.39 -20.42
C SER A 500 16.88 -31.78 -20.67
N ARG A 501 18.12 -32.01 -20.23
CA ARG A 501 18.79 -33.32 -20.36
C ARG A 501 18.78 -34.07 -19.04
N GLY A 502 18.24 -35.28 -19.04
CA GLY A 502 18.25 -36.18 -17.89
C GLY A 502 17.47 -35.65 -16.69
N VAL A 503 17.77 -36.15 -15.50
CA VAL A 503 17.06 -35.76 -14.27
C VAL A 503 17.66 -34.47 -13.72
N THR A 504 16.86 -33.40 -13.66
CA THR A 504 17.21 -32.12 -13.03
C THR A 504 16.39 -31.88 -11.75
N PRO A 505 16.87 -31.05 -10.81
CA PRO A 505 16.11 -30.67 -9.61
C PRO A 505 14.69 -30.16 -9.91
N GLU A 506 14.56 -29.32 -10.93
CA GLU A 506 13.31 -28.64 -11.29
C GLU A 506 12.30 -29.64 -11.85
N HIS A 507 12.74 -30.59 -12.68
CA HIS A 507 11.83 -31.50 -13.37
C HIS A 507 11.56 -32.81 -12.62
N LEU A 508 12.33 -33.15 -11.59
CA LEU A 508 12.18 -34.44 -10.89
C LEU A 508 10.78 -34.65 -10.32
N ALA A 509 10.15 -33.60 -9.77
CA ALA A 509 8.76 -33.68 -9.28
C ALA A 509 7.78 -34.08 -10.39
N SER A 510 7.87 -33.43 -11.54
CA SER A 510 6.99 -33.63 -12.69
C SER A 510 7.26 -34.99 -13.36
N ILE A 511 8.54 -35.38 -13.45
CA ILE A 511 8.96 -36.74 -13.87
C ILE A 511 8.29 -37.78 -12.96
N LEU A 512 8.27 -37.60 -11.65
CA LEU A 512 7.68 -38.55 -10.71
C LEU A 512 6.15 -38.44 -10.61
N GLY A 513 5.55 -37.34 -11.07
CA GLY A 513 4.16 -37.02 -10.75
C GLY A 513 3.94 -36.75 -9.25
N ALA A 514 5.02 -36.38 -8.56
CA ALA A 514 5.07 -36.29 -7.12
C ALA A 514 4.68 -34.90 -6.63
N PRO A 515 4.00 -34.80 -5.48
CA PRO A 515 3.76 -33.52 -4.83
C PRO A 515 5.07 -32.84 -4.44
N HIS A 516 5.12 -31.54 -4.66
CA HIS A 516 6.35 -30.76 -4.53
C HIS A 516 6.05 -29.35 -4.00
N LEU A 517 6.68 -29.02 -2.89
CA LEU A 517 6.56 -27.72 -2.20
C LEU A 517 7.88 -26.95 -2.36
N ALA A 518 7.82 -25.76 -2.94
CA ALA A 518 8.94 -24.84 -3.00
C ALA A 518 8.83 -23.80 -1.88
N VAL A 519 9.94 -23.59 -1.18
CA VAL A 519 10.02 -22.81 0.06
C VAL A 519 11.17 -21.80 -0.03
N PRO A 520 10.88 -20.50 -0.13
CA PRO A 520 11.86 -19.47 0.17
C PRO A 520 12.13 -19.45 1.68
N PHE A 521 13.39 -19.63 2.08
CA PHE A 521 13.76 -19.75 3.50
C PHE A 521 14.87 -18.79 3.94
N ALA A 522 15.60 -18.21 2.98
CA ALA A 522 16.65 -17.23 3.25
C ALA A 522 16.72 -16.21 2.11
N GLN A 523 17.65 -15.26 2.21
CA GLN A 523 17.92 -14.29 1.16
C GLN A 523 19.41 -13.96 1.11
N LEU A 524 19.93 -13.67 -0.08
CA LEU A 524 21.30 -13.23 -0.31
C LEU A 524 21.32 -11.78 -0.81
N PRO A 525 22.22 -10.94 -0.27
CA PRO A 525 22.39 -9.58 -0.77
C PRO A 525 23.10 -9.60 -2.13
N PHE A 526 22.70 -8.69 -3.01
CA PHE A 526 23.40 -8.39 -4.26
C PHE A 526 23.46 -6.88 -4.49
N GLN A 527 24.45 -6.41 -5.25
CA GLN A 527 24.50 -5.01 -5.66
C GLN A 527 23.69 -4.83 -6.93
N SER A 528 22.58 -4.09 -6.86
CA SER A 528 21.78 -3.81 -8.03
C SER A 528 22.44 -2.74 -8.90
N ARG A 529 22.60 -3.04 -10.18
CA ARG A 529 22.99 -2.06 -11.20
C ARG A 529 21.90 -1.04 -11.52
N ILE A 530 20.65 -1.34 -11.15
CA ILE A 530 19.48 -0.50 -11.45
C ILE A 530 19.20 0.46 -10.29
N SER A 531 19.06 -0.05 -9.06
CA SER A 531 18.77 0.82 -7.90
C SER A 531 20.01 1.50 -7.33
N GLY A 532 21.22 1.02 -7.67
CA GLY A 532 22.49 1.52 -7.12
C GLY A 532 22.66 1.21 -5.63
N ARG A 533 21.84 0.31 -5.07
CA ARG A 533 21.85 -0.11 -3.66
C ARG A 533 21.99 -1.62 -3.55
N THR A 534 22.24 -2.08 -2.34
CA THR A 534 22.20 -3.51 -2.01
C THR A 534 20.75 -3.96 -1.92
N GLU A 535 20.37 -4.88 -2.79
CA GLU A 535 19.06 -5.53 -2.84
C GLU A 535 19.19 -6.99 -2.39
N TYR A 536 18.07 -7.70 -2.24
CA TYR A 536 18.06 -9.08 -1.72
C TYR A 536 17.30 -10.02 -2.64
N GLN A 537 17.92 -11.17 -2.93
CA GLN A 537 17.31 -12.25 -3.69
C GLN A 537 16.98 -13.44 -2.78
N PRO A 538 15.78 -14.04 -2.90
CA PRO A 538 15.41 -15.26 -2.17
C PRO A 538 16.37 -16.42 -2.42
N VAL A 539 16.57 -17.23 -1.37
CA VAL A 539 17.19 -18.55 -1.45
C VAL A 539 16.13 -19.57 -1.09
N CYS A 540 16.00 -20.58 -1.95
CA CYS A 540 14.89 -21.50 -1.94
C CYS A 540 15.38 -22.93 -1.98
N VAL A 541 14.66 -23.77 -1.25
CA VAL A 541 14.73 -25.22 -1.44
C VAL A 541 13.37 -25.68 -1.88
N SER A 542 13.33 -26.88 -2.41
CA SER A 542 12.08 -27.56 -2.54
C SER A 542 12.09 -28.92 -1.86
N THR A 543 10.89 -29.37 -1.52
CA THR A 543 10.67 -30.61 -0.81
C THR A 543 9.71 -31.46 -1.60
N LEU A 544 10.11 -32.70 -1.83
CA LEU A 544 9.38 -33.67 -2.65
C LEU A 544 9.06 -34.88 -1.76
N CYS A 545 7.81 -35.35 -1.82
CA CYS A 545 7.39 -36.57 -1.11
C CYS A 545 6.59 -37.49 -2.04
N ALA A 546 6.46 -38.77 -1.68
CA ALA A 546 5.78 -39.74 -2.54
C ALA A 546 4.26 -39.52 -2.65
N ARG A 547 3.61 -39.01 -1.59
CA ARG A 547 2.18 -38.65 -1.53
C ARG A 547 1.93 -37.49 -0.58
N LEU A 548 0.94 -36.66 -0.89
CA LEU A 548 0.59 -35.45 -0.12
C LEU A 548 -0.50 -35.80 0.92
N PHE A 549 -0.20 -35.59 2.21
CA PHE A 549 -1.16 -35.69 3.31
C PHE A 549 -1.23 -34.34 4.04
N VAL A 550 -2.43 -33.86 4.38
CA VAL A 550 -2.61 -32.59 5.10
C VAL A 550 -3.40 -32.84 6.39
N ASN A 551 -2.98 -32.23 7.51
CA ASN A 551 -3.45 -32.55 8.85
C ASN A 551 -3.96 -31.31 9.62
N ARG A 552 -5.13 -31.42 10.27
CA ARG A 552 -5.66 -30.44 11.26
C ARG A 552 -5.47 -30.98 12.68
N CYS A 553 -4.82 -30.23 13.56
CA CYS A 553 -4.72 -30.57 14.99
C CYS A 553 -5.46 -29.54 15.87
N HIS A 554 -6.38 -30.00 16.72
CA HIS A 554 -7.36 -29.16 17.45
C HIS A 554 -6.82 -28.31 18.63
N ARG A 555 -5.51 -28.24 18.87
CA ARG A 555 -4.94 -27.38 19.94
C ARG A 555 -3.74 -26.51 19.55
N ARG A 556 -3.33 -26.52 18.29
CA ARG A 556 -2.35 -25.63 17.59
C ARG A 556 -2.08 -26.30 16.23
N PRO A 557 -2.12 -25.59 15.10
CA PRO A 557 -1.80 -26.20 13.81
C PRO A 557 -0.33 -26.66 13.83
N ARG A 558 -0.11 -27.95 13.59
CA ARG A 558 1.18 -28.58 13.28
C ARG A 558 0.89 -29.57 12.17
N ILE A 559 1.61 -29.46 11.05
CA ILE A 559 1.37 -30.25 9.85
C ILE A 559 2.22 -31.53 9.91
N SER A 560 2.18 -32.39 8.90
CA SER A 560 3.05 -33.54 8.51
C SER A 560 2.77 -33.66 7.00
N TYR A 561 3.69 -33.67 6.03
CA TYR A 561 5.10 -34.11 5.99
C TYR A 561 6.05 -33.22 5.16
N CYS A 562 5.66 -32.63 4.02
CA CYS A 562 6.50 -31.65 3.30
C CYS A 562 6.65 -30.33 4.07
N VAL A 563 5.66 -30.02 4.92
CA VAL A 563 5.58 -28.73 5.60
C VAL A 563 6.04 -28.85 7.06
N VAL A 564 6.31 -30.04 7.63
CA VAL A 564 6.91 -30.14 8.99
C VAL A 564 8.36 -29.79 9.00
N LEU A 565 9.00 -29.92 7.84
CA LEU A 565 10.30 -29.35 7.57
C LEU A 565 10.34 -27.83 7.83
N CYS A 566 9.18 -27.13 7.79
CA CYS A 566 9.10 -25.68 8.01
C CYS A 566 8.05 -25.16 9.02
N SER A 567 7.04 -25.94 9.44
CA SER A 567 5.81 -25.42 10.12
C SER A 567 5.61 -25.84 11.58
N SER A 568 6.56 -26.55 12.17
CA SER A 568 6.53 -26.83 13.60
C SER A 568 6.94 -25.58 14.38
N GLY A 569 5.95 -24.83 14.86
CA GLY A 569 6.08 -23.61 15.69
C GLY A 569 6.77 -23.79 17.07
N ARG A 570 7.97 -24.39 17.07
CA ARG A 570 9.02 -24.28 18.08
C ARG A 570 10.21 -23.43 17.59
N TRP A 571 10.25 -23.07 16.30
CA TRP A 571 11.24 -22.14 15.74
C TRP A 571 11.03 -20.68 16.17
N ALA A 572 9.81 -20.31 16.57
CA ALA A 572 9.46 -18.95 17.04
C ALA A 572 8.95 -18.89 18.49
N ARG A 573 9.05 -19.97 19.30
CA ARG A 573 8.34 -20.06 20.60
C ARG A 573 9.11 -20.60 21.80
N GLU A 574 10.41 -20.38 21.87
CA GLU A 574 11.13 -20.38 23.16
C GLU A 574 11.92 -19.08 23.37
N ARG A 575 11.19 -18.00 23.65
CA ARG A 575 11.39 -17.09 24.79
C ARG A 575 10.41 -15.93 24.69
N ARG A 576 9.33 -15.98 25.47
CA ARG A 576 8.63 -14.75 25.89
C ARG A 576 9.56 -14.01 26.86
N LEU A 577 10.13 -12.90 26.40
CA LEU A 577 10.59 -11.77 27.20
C LEU A 577 10.24 -10.53 26.35
N SER A 578 9.10 -9.85 26.50
CA SER A 578 8.76 -8.92 27.58
C SER A 578 9.97 -8.28 28.26
N ARG A 579 10.38 -7.11 27.73
CA ARG A 579 11.13 -6.00 28.36
C ARG A 579 12.55 -6.25 28.93
N CYS A 580 13.47 -5.42 28.39
CA CYS A 580 14.63 -4.76 29.06
C CYS A 580 15.88 -5.62 29.34
N ARG A 581 17.13 -5.12 29.28
CA ARG A 581 17.72 -3.76 29.13
C ARG A 581 19.24 -3.93 28.97
N TRP A 582 19.92 -3.04 28.24
CA TRP A 582 21.22 -2.53 28.73
C TRP A 582 20.92 -1.41 29.74
N VAL A 583 21.62 -1.49 30.87
CA VAL A 583 21.53 -0.69 32.11
C VAL A 583 22.26 0.65 31.89
N ASP A 584 21.68 1.80 32.26
CA ASP A 584 22.08 2.49 33.50
C ASP A 584 20.89 3.13 34.26
N GLN A 585 21.16 3.53 35.52
CA GLN A 585 20.32 3.38 36.72
C GLN A 585 19.24 4.46 37.00
N GLY A 586 18.28 4.10 37.88
CA GLY A 586 17.52 5.05 38.72
C GLY A 586 15.99 4.84 38.77
N PRO A 587 15.29 4.99 39.92
CA PRO A 587 14.22 4.05 40.29
C PRO A 587 12.75 4.58 40.31
N SER A 588 11.83 3.60 40.46
CA SER A 588 10.46 3.64 41.05
C SER A 588 9.33 4.34 40.25
N SER A 589 8.07 3.90 40.15
CA SER A 589 7.20 2.87 40.78
C SER A 589 5.85 2.87 40.03
N CYS A 590 5.22 1.75 39.63
CA CYS A 590 3.95 1.15 40.18
C CYS A 590 3.28 0.40 38.98
N ARG A 591 3.14 -0.94 38.90
CA ARG A 591 2.25 -1.96 39.52
C ARG A 591 0.76 -1.99 39.10
N HIS A 592 0.37 -3.19 38.60
CA HIS A 592 -0.93 -3.90 38.47
C HIS A 592 -1.32 -4.15 36.99
N TYR A 593 -1.61 -5.35 36.48
CA TYR A 593 -2.20 -6.57 37.03
C TYR A 593 -1.49 -7.88 36.61
N SER A 594 -1.68 -8.92 37.44
CA SER A 594 -1.01 -10.22 37.44
C SER A 594 -1.85 -11.34 36.81
N TYR A 595 -1.20 -12.31 36.16
CA TYR A 595 -1.57 -13.73 36.24
C TYR A 595 -0.29 -14.57 36.34
N CYS A 596 -0.13 -15.24 37.47
CA CYS A 596 0.99 -16.13 37.81
C CYS A 596 0.79 -17.52 37.20
N TYR A 597 1.87 -18.15 36.71
CA TYR A 597 2.25 -19.52 37.09
C TYR A 597 3.78 -19.69 36.95
N SER A 598 4.30 -20.49 37.88
CA SER A 598 5.66 -20.63 38.41
C SER A 598 6.71 -21.30 37.49
N ALA A 599 7.98 -20.89 37.64
CA ALA A 599 9.16 -21.38 36.93
C ALA A 599 10.11 -22.22 37.82
N PRO A 600 10.96 -23.10 37.24
CA PRO A 600 12.28 -23.42 37.78
C PRO A 600 13.43 -22.77 36.95
N LYS A 601 14.57 -22.54 37.62
CA LYS A 601 15.77 -21.78 37.20
C LYS A 601 16.67 -22.48 36.14
N PRO A 602 17.56 -21.72 35.44
CA PRO A 602 18.35 -22.19 34.29
C PRO A 602 19.80 -22.60 34.62
N LEU A 603 20.45 -23.32 33.69
CA LEU A 603 21.91 -23.50 33.58
C LEU A 603 22.46 -22.66 32.39
N PRO A 604 23.70 -22.12 32.46
CA PRO A 604 24.22 -21.17 31.46
C PRO A 604 25.16 -21.81 30.42
N GLY A 605 25.10 -21.31 29.18
CA GLY A 605 26.21 -21.34 28.22
C GLY A 605 25.91 -21.92 26.82
N SER A 606 25.59 -21.05 25.85
CA SER A 606 26.06 -21.13 24.45
C SER A 606 25.50 -19.97 23.61
N SER A 607 26.39 -19.28 22.92
CA SER A 607 26.13 -18.28 21.88
C SER A 607 25.66 -18.91 20.57
N SER A 608 24.59 -18.42 19.93
CA SER A 608 24.41 -18.47 18.45
C SER A 608 23.13 -17.76 17.97
N PHE A 609 23.20 -17.33 16.71
CA PHE A 609 22.38 -16.39 15.96
C PHE A 609 20.96 -16.90 15.57
N THR A 610 20.01 -15.98 15.43
CA THR A 610 18.60 -16.21 15.04
C THR A 610 18.41 -16.22 13.51
N MET A 611 17.77 -17.26 12.97
CA MET A 611 17.17 -17.28 11.63
C MET A 611 15.75 -16.69 11.71
N ALA A 612 15.53 -15.54 11.08
CA ALA A 612 14.20 -14.94 10.89
C ALA A 612 13.62 -15.43 9.56
N GLU A 613 12.29 -15.60 9.48
CA GLU A 613 11.59 -15.73 8.20
C GLU A 613 12.07 -14.62 7.25
N PRO A 614 12.36 -14.89 5.96
CA PRO A 614 12.64 -13.82 5.02
C PRO A 614 11.38 -12.95 4.98
N TYR A 615 11.50 -11.72 5.48
CA TYR A 615 10.42 -10.75 5.37
C TYR A 615 10.03 -10.67 3.89
N ASN A 616 8.81 -11.09 3.56
CA ASN A 616 8.13 -10.61 2.37
C ASN A 616 7.86 -9.13 2.60
N THR A 617 8.92 -8.36 2.43
CA THR A 617 8.83 -6.93 2.29
C THR A 617 8.47 -6.76 0.82
N PRO A 618 7.21 -6.47 0.45
CA PRO A 618 6.99 -5.80 -0.83
C PRO A 618 7.93 -4.59 -0.84
N VAL A 619 8.52 -4.30 -2.00
CA VAL A 619 9.24 -3.04 -2.19
C VAL A 619 8.35 -1.92 -1.63
N PRO A 620 8.81 -1.08 -0.68
CA PRO A 620 8.15 0.19 -0.45
C PRO A 620 8.24 0.92 -1.79
N GLY A 621 7.12 1.09 -2.50
CA GLY A 621 7.09 1.50 -3.90
C GLY A 621 8.15 2.56 -4.24
N SER A 622 9.27 2.13 -4.82
CA SER A 622 10.42 3.00 -5.07
C SER A 622 11.08 2.71 -6.42
N THR A 623 10.35 2.97 -7.51
CA THR A 623 10.84 3.73 -8.69
C THR A 623 9.62 4.41 -9.35
N PRO A 624 9.80 5.57 -9.98
CA PRO A 624 8.99 6.76 -9.74
C PRO A 624 7.49 6.54 -9.98
N ARG A 625 6.69 6.75 -8.93
CA ARG A 625 5.28 7.07 -9.10
C ARG A 625 5.19 8.33 -9.95
N ALA A 626 4.66 8.21 -11.17
CA ALA A 626 3.89 9.29 -11.75
C ALA A 626 2.55 9.31 -11.02
N THR A 627 2.57 9.82 -9.79
CA THR A 627 1.46 10.29 -8.94
C THR A 627 2.03 10.43 -7.53
N SER A 628 2.33 11.66 -7.14
CA SER A 628 2.80 12.03 -5.80
C SER A 628 1.99 11.34 -4.70
N PRO A 629 2.60 10.57 -3.79
CA PRO A 629 2.02 10.34 -2.47
C PRO A 629 2.31 11.57 -1.61
N ALA A 630 1.26 12.26 -1.18
CA ALA A 630 1.36 13.05 0.04
C ALA A 630 1.81 12.10 1.19
N PRO A 631 2.77 12.48 2.03
CA PRO A 631 3.25 11.65 3.13
C PRO A 631 2.21 11.58 4.25
N PRO A 632 2.31 10.59 5.15
CA PRO A 632 1.45 10.49 6.31
C PRO A 632 1.67 11.70 7.24
N VAL A 633 0.59 12.44 7.48
CA VAL A 633 0.53 13.46 8.52
C VAL A 633 0.80 12.79 9.88
N PRO A 634 1.71 13.30 10.73
CA PRO A 634 1.85 12.79 12.09
C PRO A 634 0.52 12.95 12.82
N LEU A 635 0.07 11.91 13.53
CA LEU A 635 -1.05 11.94 14.47
C LEU A 635 -0.83 13.02 15.55
N PHE A 636 -1.14 14.27 15.23
CA PHE A 636 -1.70 15.19 16.19
C PHE A 636 -3.20 14.95 16.19
N SER A 637 -3.74 14.69 17.39
CA SER A 637 -5.17 14.70 17.67
C SER A 637 -5.87 15.78 16.86
N HIS A 638 -6.68 15.39 15.86
CA HIS A 638 -7.62 16.30 15.22
C HIS A 638 -8.54 16.84 16.31
N PRO A 639 -8.54 18.16 16.62
CA PRO A 639 -9.68 18.75 17.27
C PRO A 639 -10.74 18.89 16.17
N GLY A 640 -11.93 18.32 16.37
CA GLY A 640 -13.08 18.57 15.51
C GLY A 640 -13.41 17.50 14.48
N SER A 641 -14.19 16.53 14.93
CA SER A 641 -15.33 15.97 14.18
C SER A 641 -16.01 17.02 13.28
N PRO A 642 -16.64 16.64 12.16
CA PRO A 642 -17.68 17.47 11.58
C PRO A 642 -18.74 17.70 12.68
N LEU A 643 -19.50 18.77 12.55
CA LEU A 643 -20.55 19.02 13.52
C LEU A 643 -21.78 18.29 13.04
N SER A 644 -22.25 17.35 13.86
CA SER A 644 -23.67 17.08 13.90
C SER A 644 -24.39 18.39 14.20
N PRO A 645 -25.59 18.64 13.64
CA PRO A 645 -26.39 19.76 14.06
C PRO A 645 -26.66 19.58 15.55
N ALA A 646 -26.09 20.44 16.40
CA ALA A 646 -26.42 20.42 17.80
C ALA A 646 -27.95 20.57 17.93
N LYS A 647 -28.57 19.70 18.73
CA LYS A 647 -29.93 19.89 19.23
C LYS A 647 -30.05 21.32 19.76
N ILE A 648 -30.66 22.19 18.96
CA ILE A 648 -31.04 23.54 19.39
C ILE A 648 -32.08 23.34 20.48
N ALA A 649 -31.67 23.61 21.72
CA ALA A 649 -32.62 23.95 22.77
C ALA A 649 -33.42 25.15 22.28
N MET A 650 -34.72 24.96 22.06
CA MET A 650 -35.64 26.05 21.72
C MET A 650 -35.58 27.11 22.83
N ALA A 651 -34.83 28.18 22.58
CA ALA A 651 -34.87 29.41 23.37
C ALA A 651 -34.29 30.61 22.60
N SER A 652 -34.72 30.84 21.35
CA SER A 652 -34.75 32.17 20.71
C SER A 652 -35.27 32.03 19.27
N THR A 653 -36.19 32.89 18.86
CA THR A 653 -36.84 32.86 17.53
C THR A 653 -35.98 33.48 16.41
N THR A 654 -34.69 33.75 16.62
CA THR A 654 -33.81 34.46 15.67
C THR A 654 -32.47 33.75 15.48
N LYS A 655 -32.06 33.52 14.21
CA LYS A 655 -30.77 32.92 13.84
C LYS A 655 -29.60 33.75 14.40
N PRO A 656 -28.51 33.13 14.90
CA PRO A 656 -27.30 33.86 15.26
C PRO A 656 -26.72 34.55 14.01
N ARG A 657 -26.21 35.77 14.19
CA ARG A 657 -25.66 36.59 13.12
C ARG A 657 -24.15 36.43 13.00
N VAL A 658 -23.67 36.30 11.76
CA VAL A 658 -22.26 36.16 11.41
C VAL A 658 -21.84 37.34 10.53
N LEU A 659 -20.77 38.03 10.91
CA LEU A 659 -20.17 39.08 10.10
C LEU A 659 -19.16 38.46 9.12
N HIS A 660 -19.51 38.37 7.85
CA HIS A 660 -18.64 37.89 6.77
C HIS A 660 -17.80 39.05 6.25
N ILE A 661 -16.49 39.00 6.49
CA ILE A 661 -15.52 39.96 5.94
C ILE A 661 -14.72 39.31 4.81
N GLY A 662 -14.62 40.00 3.67
CA GLY A 662 -13.96 39.46 2.48
C GLY A 662 -14.91 39.17 1.33
N ASP A 663 -14.37 38.45 0.35
CA ASP A 663 -15.09 38.06 -0.84
C ASP A 663 -16.11 36.94 -0.57
N PRO A 664 -17.12 36.77 -1.45
CA PRO A 664 -18.06 35.65 -1.37
C PRO A 664 -17.35 34.31 -1.51
N ILE A 665 -17.91 33.27 -0.89
CA ILE A 665 -17.46 31.89 -1.04
C ILE A 665 -17.43 31.48 -2.50
N LYS A 666 -16.34 30.81 -2.90
CA LYS A 666 -16.06 30.41 -4.27
C LYS A 666 -15.92 28.89 -4.39
N TYR A 667 -15.32 28.23 -3.41
CA TYR A 667 -14.92 26.83 -3.52
C TYR A 667 -15.88 25.86 -2.81
N ASN A 668 -16.61 26.31 -1.79
CA ASN A 668 -17.54 25.49 -0.99
C ASN A 668 -18.97 26.07 -0.96
N PRO A 669 -19.64 26.21 -2.13
CA PRO A 669 -20.99 26.79 -2.19
C PRO A 669 -22.02 25.99 -1.39
N GLU A 670 -21.93 24.65 -1.41
CA GLU A 670 -22.86 23.78 -0.67
C GLU A 670 -22.69 23.90 0.85
N THR A 671 -21.45 23.93 1.35
CA THR A 671 -21.16 24.15 2.76
C THR A 671 -21.64 25.54 3.20
N TYR A 672 -21.48 26.56 2.34
CA TYR A 672 -21.97 27.90 2.62
C TYR A 672 -23.50 28.01 2.61
N GLU A 673 -24.19 27.24 1.77
CA GLU A 673 -25.65 27.13 1.81
C GLU A 673 -26.12 26.58 3.17
N ARG A 674 -25.47 25.52 3.67
CA ARG A 674 -25.75 24.98 5.02
C ARG A 674 -25.42 25.98 6.13
N PHE A 675 -24.31 26.70 5.97
CA PHE A 675 -23.88 27.75 6.90
C PHE A 675 -24.90 28.90 6.99
N SER A 676 -25.33 29.43 5.83
CA SER A 676 -26.33 30.50 5.74
C SER A 676 -27.76 30.04 6.04
N ALA A 677 -28.06 28.75 5.95
CA ALA A 677 -29.30 28.19 6.48
C ALA A 677 -29.38 28.29 8.01
N GLN A 678 -28.25 28.18 8.71
CA GLN A 678 -28.17 28.21 10.18
C GLN A 678 -27.96 29.63 10.73
N PHE A 679 -27.27 30.49 9.98
CA PHE A 679 -26.88 31.82 10.45
C PHE A 679 -27.41 32.94 9.56
N ASP A 680 -27.67 34.10 10.16
CA ASP A 680 -27.90 35.34 9.44
C ASP A 680 -26.54 35.94 9.04
N VAL A 681 -26.13 35.76 7.78
CA VAL A 681 -24.81 36.18 7.32
C VAL A 681 -24.88 37.61 6.76
N VAL A 682 -24.22 38.54 7.43
CA VAL A 682 -24.11 39.94 7.00
C VAL A 682 -22.73 40.16 6.41
N ARG A 683 -22.69 40.58 5.14
CA ARG A 683 -21.45 40.90 4.44
C ARG A 683 -21.37 42.40 4.15
N PRO A 684 -20.51 43.18 4.82
CA PRO A 684 -20.35 44.60 4.56
C PRO A 684 -19.86 44.87 3.13
N SER A 685 -20.24 46.02 2.57
CA SER A 685 -19.73 46.44 1.26
C SER A 685 -18.21 46.66 1.29
N THR A 686 -17.57 46.76 0.13
CA THR A 686 -16.13 47.02 0.05
C THR A 686 -15.74 48.38 0.68
N GLU A 687 -16.62 49.39 0.56
CA GLU A 687 -16.48 50.69 1.21
C GLU A 687 -16.61 50.57 2.73
N GLU A 688 -17.60 49.80 3.20
CA GLU A 688 -17.82 49.57 4.63
C GLU A 688 -16.71 48.78 5.31
N ARG A 689 -15.91 48.01 4.54
CA ARG A 689 -14.74 47.27 5.05
C ARG A 689 -13.49 48.13 5.22
N GLN A 690 -13.48 49.38 4.73
CA GLN A 690 -12.35 50.29 4.95
C GLN A 690 -12.31 50.73 6.41
N ARG A 691 -11.12 50.75 7.03
CA ARG A 691 -10.97 50.96 8.49
C ARG A 691 -11.81 52.12 9.06
N PRO A 692 -11.80 53.36 8.51
CA PRO A 692 -12.57 54.47 9.08
C PRO A 692 -14.08 54.21 9.08
N GLU A 693 -14.57 53.65 7.98
CA GLU A 693 -15.99 53.35 7.81
C GLU A 693 -16.41 52.12 8.61
N PHE A 694 -15.54 51.11 8.73
CA PHE A 694 -15.75 49.92 9.54
C PHE A 694 -15.86 50.26 11.04
N ILE A 695 -14.96 51.13 11.53
CA ILE A 695 -15.01 51.66 12.91
C ILE A 695 -16.33 52.39 13.15
N LYS A 696 -16.71 53.28 12.24
CA LYS A 696 -17.97 54.01 12.32
C LYS A 696 -19.17 53.06 12.31
N ALA A 697 -19.15 52.01 11.48
CA ALA A 697 -20.20 51.00 11.42
C ALA A 697 -20.38 50.22 12.72
N LEU A 698 -19.28 49.84 13.39
CA LEU A 698 -19.32 49.19 14.70
C LEU A 698 -19.89 50.12 15.78
N GLN A 699 -19.47 51.39 15.79
CA GLN A 699 -19.96 52.40 16.72
C GLN A 699 -21.47 52.68 16.54
N GLU A 700 -21.93 52.77 15.30
CA GLU A 700 -23.33 52.96 14.93
C GLU A 700 -24.16 51.67 15.03
N ARG A 701 -23.52 50.52 15.31
CA ARG A 701 -24.14 49.18 15.32
C ARG A 701 -24.91 48.84 14.05
N ARG A 702 -24.39 49.24 12.88
CA ARG A 702 -25.06 49.05 11.57
C ARG A 702 -25.40 47.60 11.25
N TRP A 703 -24.56 46.66 11.69
CA TRP A 703 -24.79 45.23 11.49
C TRP A 703 -25.49 44.54 12.67
N GLY A 704 -25.94 45.30 13.68
CA GLY A 704 -26.51 44.78 14.91
C GLY A 704 -25.52 43.95 15.73
N ASP A 705 -26.04 43.19 16.69
CA ASP A 705 -25.23 42.26 17.49
C ASP A 705 -24.98 40.98 16.68
N PHE A 706 -23.71 40.59 16.56
CA PHE A 706 -23.27 39.37 15.88
C PHE A 706 -22.45 38.48 16.80
N GLN A 707 -22.49 37.17 16.56
CA GLN A 707 -21.87 36.17 17.42
C GLN A 707 -20.57 35.61 16.83
N ALA A 708 -20.36 35.77 15.53
CA ALA A 708 -19.11 35.34 14.89
C ALA A 708 -18.62 36.31 13.82
N ILE A 709 -17.31 36.25 13.58
CA ILE A 709 -16.63 36.93 12.48
C ILE A 709 -16.04 35.84 11.57
N PHE A 710 -16.36 35.94 10.29
CA PHE A 710 -16.01 34.95 9.27
C PHE A 710 -15.15 35.59 8.18
N ARG A 711 -13.91 35.15 8.06
CA ARG A 711 -12.98 35.57 7.00
C ARG A 711 -12.51 34.37 6.18
N PRO A 712 -13.21 34.02 5.07
CA PRO A 712 -12.91 32.80 4.30
C PRO A 712 -11.68 32.89 3.38
N PHE A 713 -11.15 34.08 3.14
CA PHE A 713 -10.00 34.28 2.25
C PHE A 713 -8.90 35.05 2.95
N TRP A 714 -7.65 34.65 2.68
CA TRP A 714 -6.48 35.36 3.18
C TRP A 714 -6.16 36.63 2.37
N GLY A 715 -6.49 36.65 1.07
CA GLY A 715 -6.23 37.79 0.17
C GLY A 715 -7.26 38.92 0.26
N THR A 716 -8.41 38.70 0.90
CA THR A 716 -9.45 39.72 1.11
C THR A 716 -9.94 39.71 2.56
N GLY A 717 -10.76 40.68 2.95
CA GLY A 717 -11.25 40.77 4.34
C GLY A 717 -10.22 41.33 5.32
N GLY A 718 -9.12 41.89 4.82
CA GLY A 718 -8.10 42.61 5.60
C GLY A 718 -8.13 44.12 5.40
N GLU A 719 -9.16 44.66 4.73
CA GLU A 719 -9.23 46.07 4.33
C GLU A 719 -9.32 47.05 5.52
N MET A 720 -9.75 46.56 6.69
CA MET A 720 -9.81 47.31 7.94
C MET A 720 -8.47 47.36 8.68
N GLY A 721 -7.43 46.69 8.17
CA GLY A 721 -6.12 46.60 8.79
C GLY A 721 -6.09 45.71 10.03
N ASN A 722 -5.17 46.01 10.95
CA ASN A 722 -4.93 45.19 12.12
C ASN A 722 -6.12 45.17 13.09
N TRP A 723 -6.40 44.00 13.65
CA TRP A 723 -7.39 43.78 14.69
C TRP A 723 -6.74 43.99 16.06
N ASP A 724 -6.48 45.26 16.33
CA ASP A 724 -5.81 45.79 17.52
C ASP A 724 -6.82 46.27 18.58
N ALA A 725 -6.32 46.93 19.64
CA ALA A 725 -7.16 47.43 20.73
C ALA A 725 -8.26 48.40 20.30
N GLU A 726 -8.03 49.18 19.23
CA GLU A 726 -9.05 50.10 18.70
C GLU A 726 -10.21 49.31 18.12
N LEU A 727 -9.93 48.34 17.24
CA LEU A 727 -10.97 47.63 16.51
C LEU A 727 -11.61 46.51 17.36
N VAL A 728 -10.80 45.74 18.07
CA VAL A 728 -11.28 44.70 19.01
C VAL A 728 -12.08 45.33 20.14
N GLY A 729 -11.74 46.56 20.58
CA GLY A 729 -12.46 47.32 21.60
C GLY A 729 -13.92 47.67 21.23
N LEU A 730 -14.21 47.76 19.93
CA LEU A 730 -15.54 48.13 19.42
C LEU A 730 -16.46 46.93 19.15
N LEU A 731 -15.97 45.70 19.30
CA LEU A 731 -16.79 44.51 19.05
C LEU A 731 -17.95 44.38 20.05
N PRO A 732 -19.15 43.96 19.60
CA PRO A 732 -20.26 43.63 20.48
C PRO A 732 -19.87 42.54 21.50
N GLU A 733 -20.45 42.60 22.70
CA GLU A 733 -20.23 41.58 23.75
C GLU A 733 -20.75 40.19 23.33
N SER A 734 -21.59 40.13 22.29
CA SER A 734 -22.15 38.88 21.77
C SER A 734 -21.14 38.05 20.97
N VAL A 735 -20.00 38.60 20.56
CA VAL A 735 -19.02 37.87 19.73
C VAL A 735 -18.39 36.74 20.55
N LYS A 736 -18.43 35.52 20.01
CA LYS A 736 -17.88 34.31 20.62
C LYS A 736 -16.70 33.73 19.85
N VAL A 737 -16.69 33.87 18.53
CA VAL A 737 -15.67 33.26 17.67
C VAL A 737 -15.28 34.16 16.51
N PHE A 738 -13.98 34.18 16.20
CA PHE A 738 -13.43 34.77 14.99
C PHE A 738 -12.65 33.67 14.25
N ALA A 739 -13.21 33.20 13.13
CA ALA A 739 -12.55 32.23 12.26
C ALA A 739 -12.00 32.91 11.00
N SER A 740 -10.72 32.70 10.74
CA SER A 740 -10.01 33.29 9.59
C SER A 740 -9.24 32.25 8.80
N ALA A 741 -9.25 32.44 7.48
CA ALA A 741 -8.32 31.83 6.55
C ALA A 741 -6.88 32.25 6.86
N GLY A 742 -5.93 31.38 6.50
CA GLY A 742 -4.51 31.56 6.76
C GLY A 742 -4.01 30.86 8.02
N ALA A 743 -2.71 30.53 8.04
CA ALA A 743 -2.03 29.95 9.20
C ALA A 743 -1.58 31.01 10.21
N GLY A 744 -0.96 32.10 9.74
CA GLY A 744 -0.52 33.16 10.64
C GLY A 744 -1.60 34.20 10.92
N PHE A 745 -1.47 34.82 12.09
CA PHE A 745 -2.47 35.70 12.69
C PHE A 745 -1.83 36.95 13.30
N ASP A 746 -0.66 37.35 12.79
CA ASP A 746 0.15 38.48 13.30
C ASP A 746 -0.60 39.83 13.25
N TRP A 747 -1.60 39.93 12.38
CA TRP A 747 -2.48 41.09 12.22
C TRP A 747 -3.64 41.13 13.22
N ALA A 748 -3.85 40.07 14.01
CA ALA A 748 -4.92 39.97 15.00
C ALA A 748 -4.38 39.76 16.42
N ASP A 749 -4.77 40.63 17.35
CA ASP A 749 -4.41 40.48 18.76
C ASP A 749 -5.23 39.36 19.42
N THR A 750 -4.76 38.13 19.24
CA THR A 750 -5.44 36.92 19.72
C THR A 750 -5.51 36.83 21.24
N LYS A 751 -4.59 37.50 21.96
CA LYS A 751 -4.61 37.60 23.41
C LYS A 751 -5.72 38.55 23.86
N LEU A 752 -5.82 39.73 23.24
CA LEU A 752 -6.92 40.67 23.53
C LEU A 752 -8.29 40.07 23.19
N LEU A 753 -8.39 39.32 22.08
CA LEU A 753 -9.60 38.57 21.75
C LEU A 753 -9.97 37.57 22.86
N ALA A 754 -9.00 36.81 23.38
CA ALA A 754 -9.22 35.88 24.48
C ALA A 754 -9.63 36.59 25.79
N GLU A 755 -9.05 37.75 26.10
CA GLU A 755 -9.43 38.57 27.26
C GLU A 755 -10.89 39.06 27.17
N ARG A 756 -11.43 39.21 25.96
CA ARG A 756 -12.85 39.49 25.70
C ARG A 756 -13.72 38.23 25.57
N GLY A 757 -13.17 37.04 25.77
CA GLY A 757 -13.88 35.77 25.65
C GLY A 757 -14.14 35.31 24.21
N ILE A 758 -13.39 35.82 23.24
CA ILE A 758 -13.53 35.48 21.81
C ILE A 758 -12.48 34.43 21.43
N ILE A 759 -12.95 33.26 20.99
CA ILE A 759 -12.09 32.20 20.48
C ILE A 759 -11.63 32.58 19.08
N TYR A 760 -10.31 32.61 18.85
CA TYR A 760 -9.75 32.83 17.52
C TYR A 760 -9.32 31.51 16.90
N CYS A 761 -9.85 31.20 15.73
CA CYS A 761 -9.51 30.02 14.95
C CYS A 761 -8.82 30.43 13.64
N ASN A 762 -7.62 29.90 13.41
CA ASN A 762 -6.96 30.03 12.11
C ASN A 762 -7.31 28.83 11.22
N SER A 763 -6.86 28.84 9.97
CA SER A 763 -7.05 27.71 9.06
C SER A 763 -5.74 27.05 8.63
N GLY A 764 -4.70 27.12 9.47
CA GLY A 764 -3.36 26.66 9.12
C GLY A 764 -3.24 25.16 8.80
N LEU A 765 -4.14 24.34 9.33
CA LEU A 765 -4.22 22.90 9.01
C LEU A 765 -4.46 22.65 7.51
N ALA A 766 -5.28 23.49 6.86
CA ALA A 766 -5.60 23.36 5.44
C ALA A 766 -4.41 23.65 4.50
N ALA A 767 -3.43 24.44 4.94
CA ALA A 767 -2.28 24.83 4.13
C ALA A 767 -1.06 23.94 4.37
N SER A 768 -1.12 22.99 5.31
CA SER A 768 0.09 22.32 5.83
C SER A 768 0.81 21.49 4.77
N ASP A 769 0.08 20.71 3.98
CA ASP A 769 0.69 19.91 2.91
C ASP A 769 1.25 20.76 1.79
N ALA A 770 0.51 21.78 1.35
CA ALA A 770 0.96 22.70 0.30
C ALA A 770 2.29 23.37 0.69
N VAL A 771 2.38 23.90 1.92
CA VAL A 771 3.60 24.52 2.43
C VAL A 771 4.73 23.49 2.53
N ALA A 772 4.43 22.27 2.98
CA ALA A 772 5.44 21.23 3.09
C ALA A 772 6.02 20.80 1.73
N ASP A 773 5.18 20.63 0.72
CA ASP A 773 5.61 20.28 -0.64
C ASP A 773 6.44 21.41 -1.26
N PHE A 774 5.97 22.66 -1.14
CA PHE A 774 6.70 23.82 -1.64
C PHE A 774 8.07 23.98 -0.95
N SER A 775 8.13 23.71 0.36
CA SER A 775 9.37 23.72 1.13
C SER A 775 10.37 22.69 0.63
N ILE A 776 9.94 21.50 0.20
CA ILE A 776 10.83 20.50 -0.40
C ILE A 776 11.46 21.02 -1.69
N ALA A 777 10.69 21.68 -2.56
CA ALA A 777 11.23 22.30 -3.77
C ALA A 777 12.30 23.36 -3.42
N MET A 778 12.04 24.19 -2.41
CA MET A 778 12.99 25.19 -1.91
C MET A 778 14.26 24.55 -1.32
N ILE A 779 14.13 23.49 -0.52
CA ILE A 779 15.27 22.75 0.03
C ILE A 779 16.11 22.17 -1.12
N ILE A 780 15.50 21.47 -2.08
CA ILE A 780 16.22 20.92 -3.25
C ILE A 780 16.94 22.04 -4.02
N SER A 781 16.29 23.19 -4.19
CA SER A 781 16.87 24.36 -4.85
C SER A 781 18.19 24.80 -4.22
N THR A 782 18.26 24.84 -2.89
CA THR A 782 19.49 25.21 -2.16
C THR A 782 20.63 24.20 -2.33
N PHE A 783 20.31 22.90 -2.48
CA PHE A 783 21.30 21.84 -2.67
C PHE A 783 21.78 21.71 -4.12
N ARG A 784 20.94 22.07 -5.08
CA ARG A 784 21.15 21.80 -6.52
C ARG A 784 21.40 23.04 -7.37
N GLN A 785 21.49 24.22 -6.76
CA GLN A 785 21.75 25.49 -7.45
C GLN A 785 20.73 25.73 -8.57
N ILE A 786 19.45 25.41 -8.33
CA ILE A 786 18.40 25.47 -9.35
C ILE A 786 18.29 26.88 -10.00
N PRO A 787 18.35 28.00 -9.25
CA PRO A 787 18.23 29.33 -9.87
C PRO A 787 19.36 29.61 -10.87
N TRP A 788 20.59 29.20 -10.57
CA TRP A 788 21.71 29.30 -11.51
C TRP A 788 21.47 28.44 -12.75
N CYS A 789 21.10 27.16 -12.57
CA CYS A 789 20.82 26.25 -13.67
C CYS A 789 19.72 26.79 -14.61
N ILE A 790 18.61 27.28 -14.05
CA ILE A 790 17.50 27.85 -14.83
C ILE A 790 17.95 29.13 -15.54
N SER A 791 18.65 30.03 -14.85
CA SER A 791 19.13 31.28 -15.45
C SER A 791 20.06 31.02 -16.63
N SER A 792 21.02 30.09 -16.49
CA SER A 792 21.95 29.75 -17.57
C SER A 792 21.27 29.02 -18.73
N ALA A 793 20.26 28.19 -18.47
CA ALA A 793 19.50 27.55 -19.53
C ALA A 793 18.59 28.52 -20.30
N THR A 794 18.06 29.54 -19.62
CA THR A 794 17.12 30.53 -20.20
C THR A 794 17.79 31.79 -20.74
N SER A 795 19.09 31.99 -20.49
CA SER A 795 19.85 33.10 -21.10
C SER A 795 20.00 32.95 -22.61
N ASN A 796 19.81 31.73 -23.13
CA ASN A 796 20.04 31.37 -24.53
C ASN A 796 21.49 31.69 -24.97
N ASP A 797 22.43 31.62 -24.03
CA ASP A 797 23.87 31.76 -24.25
C ASP A 797 24.56 30.41 -24.04
N GLU A 798 25.21 29.90 -25.09
CA GLU A 798 25.91 28.61 -25.06
C GLU A 798 27.06 28.59 -24.04
N ALA A 799 27.78 29.70 -23.88
CA ALA A 799 28.89 29.79 -22.94
C ALA A 799 28.41 29.76 -21.49
N ASP A 800 27.27 30.40 -21.19
CA ASP A 800 26.64 30.35 -19.87
C ASP A 800 26.16 28.93 -19.55
N PHE A 801 25.53 28.25 -20.51
CA PHE A 801 25.09 26.86 -20.36
C PHE A 801 26.29 25.94 -20.03
N GLN A 802 27.36 26.02 -20.82
CA GLN A 802 28.55 25.20 -20.64
C GLN A 802 29.27 25.51 -19.31
N THR A 803 29.33 26.78 -18.93
CA THR A 803 29.93 27.21 -17.66
C THR A 803 29.14 26.67 -16.47
N CYS A 804 27.82 26.84 -16.47
CA CYS A 804 26.97 26.28 -15.42
C CYS A 804 27.10 24.76 -15.36
N HIS A 805 26.98 24.06 -16.49
CA HIS A 805 27.05 22.59 -16.53
C HIS A 805 28.36 22.05 -15.94
N ARG A 806 29.48 22.69 -16.26
CA ARG A 806 30.80 22.32 -15.74
C ARG A 806 30.93 22.65 -14.24
N ASP A 807 30.63 23.89 -13.86
CA ASP A 807 31.07 24.44 -12.57
C ASP A 807 30.06 24.19 -11.43
N VAL A 808 28.77 23.94 -11.74
CA VAL A 808 27.75 23.63 -10.72
C VAL A 808 28.04 22.33 -9.98
N THR A 809 28.72 21.39 -10.63
CA THR A 809 29.09 20.08 -10.04
C THR A 809 30.05 20.22 -8.86
N ALA A 810 30.76 21.35 -8.74
CA ALA A 810 31.64 21.65 -7.61
C ALA A 810 30.89 22.24 -6.38
N GLN A 811 29.63 22.64 -6.54
CA GLN A 811 28.82 23.29 -5.49
C GLN A 811 27.53 22.54 -5.16
N ALA A 812 27.05 21.68 -6.06
CA ALA A 812 25.84 20.91 -5.85
C ALA A 812 26.10 19.71 -4.93
N HIS A 813 25.15 19.43 -4.04
CA HIS A 813 25.24 18.29 -3.11
C HIS A 813 23.95 17.46 -3.16
N ASN A 814 24.08 16.17 -2.86
CA ASN A 814 22.93 15.31 -2.61
C ASN A 814 22.33 15.66 -1.24
N LEU A 815 21.00 15.59 -1.11
CA LEU A 815 20.32 15.78 0.17
C LEU A 815 20.60 14.62 1.14
N ARG A 816 20.78 13.40 0.61
CA ARG A 816 20.97 12.19 1.41
C ARG A 816 22.19 12.28 2.33
N GLY A 817 22.00 11.95 3.60
CA GLY A 817 23.05 11.99 4.63
C GLY A 817 23.45 13.40 5.07
N GLN A 818 22.71 14.43 4.65
CA GLN A 818 22.87 15.79 5.14
C GLN A 818 21.94 16.03 6.32
N VAL A 819 22.34 16.93 7.21
CA VAL A 819 21.53 17.36 8.34
C VAL A 819 20.64 18.54 7.95
N ILE A 820 19.32 18.35 8.08
CA ILE A 820 18.35 19.45 8.01
C ILE A 820 17.87 19.81 9.41
N ALA A 821 17.95 21.10 9.72
CA ALA A 821 17.63 21.67 11.01
C ALA A 821 16.37 22.52 10.97
N PHE A 822 15.39 22.18 11.81
CA PHE A 822 14.13 22.89 11.93
C PHE A 822 14.14 23.84 13.12
N ILE A 823 13.85 25.12 12.87
CA ILE A 823 13.56 26.10 13.93
C ILE A 823 12.04 26.23 14.02
N GLY A 824 11.47 25.63 15.06
CA GLY A 824 10.05 25.32 15.16
C GLY A 824 9.73 23.94 14.58
N PHE A 825 9.17 23.05 15.40
CA PHE A 825 8.87 21.67 15.01
C PHE A 825 7.38 21.34 15.16
N GLY A 826 6.53 22.28 14.73
CA GLY A 826 5.07 22.13 14.68
C GLY A 826 4.57 21.30 13.49
N ASN A 827 3.28 21.40 13.16
CA ASN A 827 2.64 20.57 12.13
C ASN A 827 3.36 20.61 10.77
N ILE A 828 3.62 21.83 10.26
CA ILE A 828 4.34 22.03 8.98
C ILE A 828 5.77 21.47 9.06
N GLY A 829 6.50 21.79 10.13
CA GLY A 829 7.88 21.32 10.31
C GLY A 829 7.99 19.79 10.31
N GLN A 830 7.04 19.10 10.96
CA GLN A 830 7.03 17.64 11.01
C GLN A 830 6.66 17.00 9.67
N GLN A 831 5.73 17.59 8.93
CA GLN A 831 5.38 17.14 7.59
C GLN A 831 6.55 17.30 6.60
N ILE A 832 7.32 18.38 6.71
CA ILE A 832 8.55 18.56 5.93
C ILE A 832 9.61 17.54 6.38
N ALA A 833 9.78 17.35 7.68
CA ALA A 833 10.74 16.39 8.24
C ALA A 833 10.45 14.95 7.78
N ALA A 834 9.18 14.54 7.72
CA ALA A 834 8.79 13.24 7.19
C ALA A 834 9.22 13.06 5.72
N ARG A 835 9.01 14.07 4.87
CA ARG A 835 9.44 14.08 3.46
C ARG A 835 10.96 14.03 3.35
N CYS A 836 11.68 14.84 4.15
CA CYS A 836 13.14 14.86 4.19
C CYS A 836 13.75 13.52 4.66
N HIS A 837 13.20 12.94 5.74
CA HIS A 837 13.72 11.72 6.33
C HIS A 837 13.45 10.50 5.45
N HIS A 838 12.18 10.25 5.13
CA HIS A 838 11.77 9.05 4.41
C HIS A 838 12.03 9.16 2.90
N GLY A 839 11.85 10.36 2.32
CA GLY A 839 12.03 10.58 0.88
C GLY A 839 13.49 10.81 0.48
N PHE A 840 14.22 11.63 1.24
CA PHE A 840 15.58 12.06 0.87
C PHE A 840 16.69 11.45 1.73
N GLY A 841 16.35 10.76 2.83
CA GLY A 841 17.35 10.18 3.74
C GLY A 841 18.20 11.24 4.44
N MET A 842 17.61 12.38 4.78
CA MET A 842 18.25 13.42 5.60
C MET A 842 18.16 13.08 7.08
N ASP A 843 19.14 13.53 7.84
CA ASP A 843 19.10 13.49 9.30
C ASP A 843 18.33 14.70 9.82
N ILE A 844 17.34 14.45 10.68
CA ILE A 844 16.41 15.47 11.16
C ILE A 844 16.91 16.01 12.49
N HIS A 845 17.16 17.32 12.54
CA HIS A 845 17.51 18.03 13.77
C HIS A 845 16.48 19.13 14.03
N TYR A 846 16.15 19.42 15.28
CA TYR A 846 15.18 20.50 15.57
C TYR A 846 15.46 21.23 16.89
N TYR A 847 15.02 22.47 16.93
CA TYR A 847 14.87 23.28 18.14
C TYR A 847 13.43 23.79 18.23
N ASP A 848 12.78 23.58 19.37
CA ASP A 848 11.43 24.06 19.66
C ASP A 848 11.36 24.42 21.16
N VAL A 849 10.54 25.41 21.51
CA VAL A 849 10.35 25.86 22.90
C VAL A 849 9.79 24.75 23.78
N PHE A 850 9.07 23.78 23.19
CA PHE A 850 8.62 22.58 23.87
C PHE A 850 9.15 21.33 23.18
N PRO A 851 9.79 20.40 23.93
CA PRO A 851 10.25 19.14 23.37
C PRO A 851 9.06 18.34 22.84
N LYS A 852 9.24 17.64 21.72
CA LYS A 852 8.18 16.80 21.17
C LYS A 852 8.21 15.40 21.80
N PRO A 853 7.04 14.76 21.98
CA PRO A 853 6.97 13.41 22.51
C PRO A 853 7.68 12.41 21.59
N ALA A 854 8.15 11.31 22.18
CA ALA A 854 8.84 10.23 21.47
C ALA A 854 8.04 9.67 20.28
N SER A 855 6.70 9.67 20.38
CA SER A 855 5.81 9.25 19.30
C SER A 855 5.98 10.06 18.00
N ILE A 856 6.47 11.30 18.09
CA ILE A 856 6.76 12.16 16.94
C ILE A 856 8.23 12.04 16.53
N THR A 857 9.15 11.99 17.49
CA THR A 857 10.59 12.08 17.21
C THR A 857 11.21 10.75 16.80
N GLU A 858 10.77 9.61 17.35
CA GLU A 858 11.35 8.29 17.06
C GLU A 858 11.16 7.84 15.60
N PRO A 859 9.97 7.98 14.96
CA PRO A 859 9.79 7.58 13.56
C PRO A 859 10.68 8.35 12.59
N LEU A 860 11.01 9.60 12.92
CA LEU A 860 11.84 10.51 12.13
C LEU A 860 13.32 10.48 12.52
N LYS A 861 13.68 9.72 13.56
CA LYS A 861 14.99 9.78 14.23
C LYS A 861 15.43 11.22 14.51
N ALA A 862 14.48 12.06 14.94
CA ALA A 862 14.69 13.50 15.08
C ALA A 862 15.52 13.83 16.34
N THR A 863 16.66 14.48 16.14
CA THR A 863 17.56 14.95 17.20
C THR A 863 17.11 16.32 17.70
N SER A 864 16.74 16.41 18.98
CA SER A 864 16.41 17.69 19.62
C SER A 864 17.67 18.41 20.08
N HIS A 865 17.69 19.73 19.96
CA HIS A 865 18.74 20.60 20.50
C HIS A 865 18.19 21.49 21.61
N ASP A 866 19.01 21.74 22.63
CA ASP A 866 18.64 22.59 23.78
C ASP A 866 18.79 24.10 23.48
N SER A 867 19.47 24.46 22.39
CA SER A 867 19.69 25.85 21.99
C SER A 867 19.79 26.01 20.48
N LEU A 868 19.47 27.22 20.01
CA LEU A 868 19.63 27.60 18.61
C LEU A 868 21.10 27.50 18.17
N GLU A 869 22.05 27.89 19.03
CA GLU A 869 23.50 27.76 18.77
C GLU A 869 23.89 26.31 18.48
N SER A 870 23.44 25.37 19.32
CA SER A 870 23.71 23.95 19.15
C SER A 870 23.14 23.42 17.84
N LEU A 871 21.93 23.85 17.47
CA LEU A 871 21.28 23.46 16.22
C LEU A 871 22.04 23.99 14.99
N LEU A 872 22.31 25.30 14.94
CA LEU A 872 22.94 25.97 13.81
C LEU A 872 24.37 25.46 13.54
N ALA A 873 25.11 25.15 14.61
CA ALA A 873 26.46 24.58 14.51
C ALA A 873 26.48 23.14 13.97
N ASN A 874 25.32 22.48 13.85
CA ASN A 874 25.21 21.09 13.41
C ASN A 874 24.43 20.89 12.10
N ALA A 875 23.98 21.97 11.47
CA ALA A 875 23.10 21.91 10.30
C ALA A 875 23.84 22.12 8.97
N ASP A 876 23.49 21.32 7.95
CA ASP A 876 23.88 21.56 6.56
C ASP A 876 22.84 22.42 5.82
N CYS A 877 21.58 22.37 6.26
CA CYS A 877 20.48 23.22 5.83
C CYS A 877 19.59 23.57 7.03
N VAL A 878 19.23 24.84 7.18
CA VAL A 878 18.34 25.32 8.23
C VAL A 878 17.04 25.82 7.61
N ILE A 879 15.90 25.43 8.19
CA ILE A 879 14.57 25.88 7.77
C ILE A 879 13.80 26.51 8.93
N LEU A 880 13.18 27.67 8.69
CA LEU A 880 12.30 28.34 9.64
C LEU A 880 10.84 27.87 9.48
N CYS A 881 10.27 27.34 10.55
CA CYS A 881 8.90 26.81 10.63
C CYS A 881 8.20 27.28 11.93
N THR A 882 8.43 28.52 12.36
CA THR A 882 7.93 29.08 13.63
C THR A 882 7.06 30.33 13.39
N PRO A 883 6.05 30.62 14.24
CA PRO A 883 5.37 31.91 14.22
C PRO A 883 6.33 33.09 14.40
N ALA A 884 5.94 34.29 13.94
CA ALA A 884 6.67 35.50 14.25
C ALA A 884 6.61 35.80 15.76
N GLY A 885 7.69 36.37 16.28
CA GLY A 885 7.78 36.86 17.65
C GLY A 885 8.56 38.16 17.70
N ASP A 886 9.02 38.53 18.89
CA ASP A 886 9.78 39.75 19.09
C ASP A 886 11.20 39.61 18.52
N GLY A 887 11.44 40.21 17.36
CA GLY A 887 12.76 40.33 16.73
C GLY A 887 13.16 39.20 15.79
N ALA A 888 14.29 39.38 15.13
CA ALA A 888 14.84 38.43 14.15
C ALA A 888 15.63 37.31 14.84
N LEU A 889 15.25 36.05 14.53
CA LEU A 889 15.97 34.85 14.96
C LEU A 889 17.28 34.68 14.19
N ILE A 890 17.25 35.01 12.90
CA ILE A 890 18.43 35.01 12.03
C ILE A 890 18.90 36.45 11.90
N ASN A 891 20.01 36.78 12.55
CA ASN A 891 20.55 38.12 12.68
C ASN A 891 22.07 38.12 12.59
N GLN A 892 22.71 39.29 12.68
CA GLN A 892 24.17 39.46 12.59
C GLN A 892 24.98 38.55 13.51
N ASP A 893 24.42 38.12 14.65
CA ASP A 893 25.11 37.23 15.57
C ASP A 893 24.80 35.76 15.30
N THR A 894 23.55 35.41 15.00
CA THR A 894 23.17 34.01 14.77
C THR A 894 23.62 33.49 13.41
N VAL A 895 23.78 34.33 12.38
CA VAL A 895 24.37 33.92 11.08
C VAL A 895 25.80 33.40 11.20
N LYS A 896 26.57 33.89 12.20
CA LYS A 896 27.94 33.44 12.46
C LYS A 896 28.00 32.02 13.06
N LEU A 897 26.89 31.54 13.63
CA LEU A 897 26.79 30.22 14.26
C LEU A 897 26.53 29.11 13.25
N PHE A 898 26.10 29.45 12.04
CA PHE A 898 25.93 28.50 10.96
C PHE A 898 27.27 27.81 10.65
N ARG A 899 27.23 26.58 10.13
CA ARG A 899 28.43 26.01 9.50
C ARG A 899 28.75 26.80 8.22
N ARG A 900 30.02 27.07 7.95
CA ARG A 900 30.42 27.75 6.72
C ARG A 900 30.00 26.92 5.50
N GLY A 901 29.29 27.53 4.56
CA GLY A 901 28.74 26.86 3.37
C GLY A 901 27.39 26.18 3.58
N SER A 902 26.78 26.34 4.76
CA SER A 902 25.42 25.85 5.03
C SER A 902 24.35 26.57 4.19
N ARG A 903 23.12 26.07 4.25
CA ARG A 903 21.99 26.52 3.43
C ARG A 903 20.87 27.03 4.31
N PHE A 904 20.05 27.93 3.78
CA PHE A 904 18.96 28.54 4.54
C PHE A 904 17.64 28.59 3.77
N VAL A 905 16.54 28.22 4.44
CA VAL A 905 15.18 28.26 3.87
C VAL A 905 14.24 28.99 4.82
N ASN A 906 13.48 29.96 4.32
CA ASN A 906 12.43 30.64 5.09
C ASN A 906 11.06 30.51 4.42
N ILE A 907 10.15 29.79 5.09
CA ILE A 907 8.74 29.62 4.72
C ILE A 907 7.79 30.14 5.80
N ALA A 908 8.34 30.76 6.84
CA ALA A 908 7.60 31.19 8.02
C ALA A 908 7.18 32.65 7.88
N ARG A 909 8.02 33.58 8.33
CA ARG A 909 7.80 35.04 8.25
C ARG A 909 9.12 35.73 7.94
N GLY A 910 9.07 36.76 7.09
CA GLY A 910 10.25 37.53 6.74
C GLY A 910 10.85 38.29 7.92
N SER A 911 10.00 38.75 8.86
CA SER A 911 10.43 39.45 10.08
C SER A 911 11.33 38.63 11.02
N LEU A 912 11.37 37.30 10.85
CA LEU A 912 12.26 36.42 11.61
C LEU A 912 13.72 36.50 11.14
N VAL A 913 13.99 37.23 10.06
CA VAL A 913 15.31 37.33 9.42
C VAL A 913 15.68 38.79 9.24
N ASP A 914 16.85 39.16 9.74
CA ASP A 914 17.55 40.37 9.32
C ASP A 914 18.13 40.10 7.92
N GLU A 915 17.46 40.62 6.90
CA GLU A 915 17.82 40.39 5.50
C GLU A 915 19.15 41.04 5.11
N ASP A 916 19.60 42.08 5.82
CA ASP A 916 20.96 42.65 5.64
C ASP A 916 22.01 41.66 6.14
N ALA A 917 21.77 41.04 7.30
CA ALA A 917 22.66 39.99 7.84
C ALA A 917 22.71 38.76 6.93
N LEU A 918 21.56 38.32 6.41
CA LEU A 918 21.50 37.18 5.48
C LEU A 918 22.20 37.49 4.15
N ALA A 919 21.98 38.67 3.57
CA ALA A 919 22.66 39.08 2.34
C ALA A 919 24.18 39.11 2.53
N GLY A 920 24.66 39.68 3.64
CA GLY A 920 26.08 39.67 3.99
C GLY A 920 26.66 38.26 4.16
N ALA A 921 25.94 37.38 4.86
CA ALA A 921 26.33 35.98 5.06
C ALA A 921 26.33 35.15 3.77
N LEU A 922 25.52 35.52 2.78
CA LEU A 922 25.57 34.94 1.45
C LEU A 922 26.79 35.46 0.69
N GLU A 923 27.07 36.76 0.72
CA GLU A 923 28.22 37.35 0.05
C GLU A 923 29.57 36.82 0.58
N ASP A 924 29.71 36.66 1.89
CA ASP A 924 30.94 36.17 2.52
C ASP A 924 31.11 34.63 2.48
N GLY A 925 30.07 33.90 2.03
CA GLY A 925 30.04 32.44 1.90
C GLY A 925 29.83 31.69 3.21
N GLN A 926 29.43 32.37 4.29
CA GLN A 926 28.99 31.73 5.52
C GLN A 926 27.76 30.86 5.26
N ILE A 927 26.80 31.41 4.51
CA ILE A 927 25.68 30.68 3.91
C ILE A 927 25.96 30.60 2.39
N SER A 928 25.90 29.40 1.82
CA SER A 928 26.22 29.21 0.40
C SER A 928 25.06 29.62 -0.50
N THR A 929 23.85 29.19 -0.16
CA THR A 929 22.60 29.43 -0.88
C THR A 929 21.42 29.61 0.08
N ALA A 930 20.40 30.32 -0.39
CA ALA A 930 19.15 30.49 0.36
C ALA A 930 17.91 30.38 -0.53
N ALA A 931 16.78 30.03 0.08
CA ALA A 931 15.47 30.09 -0.55
C ALA A 931 14.46 30.77 0.38
N LEU A 932 13.79 31.82 -0.10
CA LEU A 932 12.83 32.60 0.70
C LEU A 932 11.49 32.69 -0.03
N ASP A 933 10.43 32.24 0.62
CA ASP A 933 9.05 32.50 0.19
C ASP A 933 8.51 33.79 0.82
N VAL A 934 9.07 34.19 1.95
CA VAL A 934 8.65 35.35 2.75
C VAL A 934 9.78 36.36 2.92
N HIS A 935 9.44 37.65 2.99
CA HIS A 935 10.40 38.77 3.01
C HIS A 935 10.06 39.77 4.12
N ALA A 936 11.07 40.41 4.71
CA ALA A 936 10.89 41.25 5.90
C ALA A 936 9.98 42.46 5.65
N ASN A 937 9.97 43.00 4.43
CA ASN A 937 9.19 44.18 4.03
C ASN A 937 8.23 43.88 2.86
N GLU A 938 7.58 42.72 2.87
CA GLU A 938 6.61 42.33 1.83
C GLU A 938 5.61 43.45 1.46
N PRO A 939 5.31 43.66 0.17
CA PRO A 939 5.75 42.88 -0.99
C PRO A 939 7.13 43.29 -1.54
N LYS A 940 7.89 44.15 -0.85
CA LYS A 940 9.22 44.57 -1.29
C LYS A 940 10.28 43.58 -0.83
N VAL A 941 11.02 43.04 -1.78
CA VAL A 941 12.19 42.18 -1.51
C VAL A 941 13.44 43.03 -1.29
N HIS A 942 14.31 42.58 -0.39
CA HIS A 942 15.61 43.20 -0.13
C HIS A 942 16.48 43.31 -1.39
N VAL A 943 17.12 44.47 -1.59
CA VAL A 943 17.90 44.77 -2.80
C VAL A 943 19.13 43.87 -2.96
N GLY A 944 19.79 43.50 -1.87
CA GLY A 944 20.93 42.59 -1.87
C GLY A 944 20.53 41.16 -2.21
N LEU A 945 19.42 40.68 -1.63
CA LEU A 945 18.87 39.36 -1.98
C LEU A 945 18.42 39.29 -3.44
N LEU A 946 17.81 40.36 -3.98
CA LEU A 946 17.48 40.47 -5.41
C LEU A 946 18.73 40.36 -6.29
N ALA A 947 19.80 41.09 -5.95
CA ALA A 947 21.06 41.05 -6.69
C ALA A 947 21.71 39.65 -6.64
N LEU A 948 21.60 38.94 -5.51
CA LEU A 948 22.08 37.57 -5.37
C LEU A 948 21.23 36.55 -6.13
N ALA A 949 19.91 36.75 -6.18
CA ALA A 949 19.00 35.93 -6.97
C ALA A 949 19.25 36.05 -8.47
N GLN A 950 19.52 37.27 -8.96
CA GLN A 950 19.94 37.50 -10.36
C GLN A 950 21.25 36.79 -10.72
N LYS A 951 22.11 36.53 -9.72
CA LYS A 951 23.33 35.73 -9.86
C LYS A 951 23.10 34.23 -9.66
N GLY A 952 21.85 33.78 -9.52
CA GLY A 952 21.49 32.38 -9.34
C GLY A 952 21.78 31.80 -7.94
N ARG A 953 22.11 32.63 -6.93
CA ARG A 953 22.49 32.17 -5.58
C ARG A 953 21.34 32.04 -4.60
N VAL A 954 20.21 32.69 -4.90
CA VAL A 954 19.04 32.75 -4.01
C VAL A 954 17.79 32.47 -4.82
N MET A 955 16.92 31.60 -4.29
CA MET A 955 15.57 31.42 -4.81
C MET A 955 14.63 32.35 -4.03
N LEU A 956 13.85 33.17 -4.74
CA LEU A 956 12.89 34.09 -4.15
C LEU A 956 11.51 33.80 -4.72
N THR A 957 10.51 33.63 -3.87
CA THR A 957 9.11 33.44 -4.26
C THR A 957 8.20 34.43 -3.54
N CYS A 958 6.93 34.51 -3.96
CA CYS A 958 6.03 35.61 -3.62
C CYS A 958 4.99 35.22 -2.55
N HIS A 959 5.44 34.61 -1.45
CA HIS A 959 4.61 34.18 -0.32
C HIS A 959 3.46 33.26 -0.74
N ASN A 960 3.78 32.26 -1.56
CA ASN A 960 2.80 31.36 -2.18
C ASN A 960 2.94 29.90 -1.75
N ALA A 961 3.75 29.58 -0.72
CA ALA A 961 3.92 28.20 -0.28
C ALA A 961 2.58 27.52 0.09
N GLY A 962 1.63 28.25 0.67
CA GLY A 962 0.26 27.75 0.94
C GLY A 962 -0.77 28.08 -0.14
N GLY A 963 -0.38 28.62 -1.29
CA GLY A 963 -1.27 29.20 -2.29
C GLY A 963 -1.85 28.19 -3.28
N THR A 964 -2.53 27.13 -2.83
CA THR A 964 -3.13 26.11 -3.72
C THR A 964 -4.66 26.16 -3.73
N VAL A 965 -5.27 25.56 -4.76
CA VAL A 965 -6.73 25.45 -4.86
C VAL A 965 -7.29 24.68 -3.67
N GLU A 966 -6.64 23.59 -3.29
CA GLU A 966 -6.99 22.74 -2.14
C GLU A 966 -6.91 23.51 -0.83
N THR A 967 -5.91 24.37 -0.67
CA THR A 967 -5.79 25.24 0.51
C THR A 967 -6.93 26.24 0.58
N HIS A 968 -7.33 26.82 -0.57
CA HIS A 968 -8.48 27.71 -0.63
C HIS A 968 -9.80 27.01 -0.29
N VAL A 969 -10.01 25.79 -0.80
CA VAL A 969 -11.15 24.92 -0.41
C VAL A 969 -11.14 24.70 1.10
N GLY A 970 -10.00 24.30 1.67
CA GLY A 970 -9.90 24.02 3.10
C GLY A 970 -10.05 25.26 4.00
N PHE A 971 -9.59 26.44 3.58
CA PHE A 971 -9.77 27.68 4.33
C PHE A 971 -11.24 28.07 4.50
N GLU A 972 -12.02 28.00 3.42
CA GLU A 972 -13.45 28.28 3.47
C GLU A 972 -14.16 27.27 4.38
N GLU A 973 -13.92 25.97 4.16
CA GLU A 973 -14.57 24.90 4.91
C GLU A 973 -14.24 24.97 6.41
N LEU A 974 -12.96 25.02 6.76
CA LEU A 974 -12.49 25.01 8.15
C LEU A 974 -12.95 26.25 8.92
N SER A 975 -12.99 27.41 8.26
CA SER A 975 -13.51 28.64 8.88
C SER A 975 -15.01 28.53 9.18
N MET A 976 -15.82 28.00 8.24
CA MET A 976 -17.25 27.75 8.47
C MET A 976 -17.48 26.72 9.58
N ARG A 977 -16.71 25.62 9.58
CA ARG A 977 -16.83 24.56 10.59
C ARG A 977 -16.44 25.04 11.99
N ASN A 978 -15.41 25.87 12.14
CA ASN A 978 -15.08 26.46 13.45
C ASN A 978 -16.22 27.32 14.00
N ILE A 979 -16.85 28.14 13.16
CA ILE A 979 -17.96 28.99 13.58
C ILE A 979 -19.17 28.14 13.96
N MET A 980 -19.53 27.16 13.13
CA MET A 980 -20.59 26.21 13.46
C MET A 980 -20.29 25.50 14.79
N ALA A 981 -19.03 25.15 15.07
CA ALA A 981 -18.67 24.43 16.28
C ALA A 981 -18.90 25.28 17.52
N VAL A 982 -18.28 26.45 17.55
CA VAL A 982 -18.32 27.31 18.73
C VAL A 982 -19.73 27.83 18.99
N LEU A 983 -20.47 28.22 17.94
CA LEU A 983 -21.83 28.75 18.11
C LEU A 983 -22.88 27.69 18.45
N SER A 984 -22.62 26.42 18.15
CA SER A 984 -23.47 25.30 18.56
C SER A 984 -23.14 24.77 19.96
N GLY A 985 -22.13 25.33 20.62
CA GLY A 985 -21.67 24.95 21.96
C GLY A 985 -20.65 23.82 21.98
N GLY A 986 -20.12 23.41 20.82
CA GLY A 986 -19.01 22.46 20.70
C GLY A 986 -17.64 23.11 20.81
N ASP A 987 -16.60 22.27 20.81
CA ASP A 987 -15.20 22.71 20.85
C ASP A 987 -14.74 23.26 19.50
N ALA A 988 -13.93 24.32 19.52
CA ALA A 988 -13.27 24.83 18.33
C ALA A 988 -12.31 23.79 17.72
N ILE A 989 -12.25 23.75 16.39
CA ILE A 989 -11.48 22.77 15.60
C ILE A 989 -10.01 23.19 15.49
N SER A 990 -9.74 24.47 15.25
CA SER A 990 -8.38 24.99 15.07
C SER A 990 -8.12 26.26 15.89
N PRO A 991 -8.38 26.26 17.20
CA PRO A 991 -8.19 27.45 18.01
C PRO A 991 -6.71 27.68 18.31
N VAL A 992 -6.30 28.95 18.31
CA VAL A 992 -4.89 29.33 18.58
C VAL A 992 -4.70 30.08 19.89
N ASN A 993 -5.79 30.53 20.53
CA ASN A 993 -5.73 31.42 21.69
C ASN A 993 -6.34 30.86 22.99
N LEU A 994 -6.71 29.57 23.02
CA LEU A 994 -7.32 28.96 24.23
C LEU A 994 -6.42 29.04 25.48
N HIS A 995 -5.11 29.05 25.30
CA HIS A 995 -4.15 29.15 26.41
C HIS A 995 -4.16 30.51 27.12
N PHE A 996 -4.77 31.55 26.52
CA PHE A 996 -4.96 32.86 27.14
C PHE A 996 -6.28 32.98 27.93
N PHE A 997 -7.21 32.04 27.79
CA PHE A 997 -8.45 32.06 28.55
C PHE A 997 -8.16 31.75 30.02
N LYS A 998 -8.65 32.62 30.91
CA LYS A 998 -8.60 32.37 32.36
C LYS A 998 -9.59 31.24 32.67
N ARG A 999 -9.08 30.10 33.15
CA ARG A 999 -9.90 29.01 33.69
C ARG A 999 -10.69 29.44 34.91
#